data_AF-A0A3B4FVA6-F1
#
_entry.id   AF-A0A3B4FVA6-F1
#
_cell.length_a   1.000
_cell.length_b   1.000
_cell.length_c   1.000
_cell.angle_alpha   90.00
_cell.angle_beta   90.00
_cell.angle_gamma   90.00
#
_symmetry.space_group_name_H-M   'P 1'
#
loop_
_entity.id
_entity.type
_entity.pdbx_description
1 polymer ?
#
loop_
_entity_poly.entity_id
_entity_poly.type
_entity_poly.pdbx_seq_one_letter_code
_entity_poly.pdbx_strand_id
1 'polypeptide(L)'
;MKAAAAPLVVFFFHFCSSVPVSHPTNWLRQCRASVNLSITALEVLPGGGWDNLRNMDMGRVMNLSYFQCQTTEDGLYLIPDEVFVITHKETGVETSSEIIRSWLEQKSSTSESINADISFLPVLNGKFSSENKRMKTHQVRDSSTTARVQVRNFLYTVKAYPDFTLDTRFVQQVRDIADAIENNQTRSADYLSEKMVLDYGTHVITTVDAGAALVQEDYLRSSYVSDSQSQSSSVKAQAGLNFFDKLKFDISSQSAQQSSSLQTYQSNIQYSLIQSHGGTTFYPGITLQKWQESTRNNLVAIDRSGFPLHYFINTNTLTDLPHPTIRKVALKVSQAVERYYKINTRPGCVDVNSKNFNFQANMDDNSCEGPATNLSFGGVYQECVKISYDADPLCDALAQKNPDTGDFSCRPPYLPTLLRSEVRQQSYPKYECYEESYSCGFLWLSTCYNKRCQDVNHVRSARINTYWCSINGQAPENSGYLFGGIYSPSLLNPLTKSKSCPPNFIPVNFFSDGEVICISKDYEAGTRFSVPFGGLFSCQSTNPLARNQRRCPPKFSQHLAAISDGCEILYCVQSGLFTGGELKPIRLPPFTKPPLISVQATNTVMVMTEGENSWVRVGQTKMWKLAKPEEIQEIVQGLNPELSQMSNGEKAGVAFGVMGVMLMVAIVGVVLFKRRRRMSGLRSRGYEEIREEVERESQEDEAPEQNTA
;
A
#
# COMPACT_ATOMS: atom_id res chain seq x y z
N MET A 1 -19.34 77.86 9.79
CA MET A 1 -19.84 77.30 11.07
C MET A 1 -20.95 76.32 10.73
N LYS A 2 -20.95 75.02 11.03
CA LYS A 2 -20.21 74.19 11.99
C LYS A 2 -19.91 72.82 11.33
N ALA A 3 -18.86 72.19 11.87
CA ALA A 3 -18.19 70.98 11.39
C ALA A 3 -19.09 69.73 11.32
N ALA A 4 -18.84 68.91 10.29
CA ALA A 4 -19.25 67.51 10.24
C ALA A 4 -18.15 66.66 10.89
N ALA A 5 -18.46 66.01 12.01
CA ALA A 5 -17.64 64.97 12.62
C ALA A 5 -18.31 63.62 12.33
N ALA A 6 -17.72 62.84 11.42
CA ALA A 6 -18.10 61.45 11.16
C ALA A 6 -17.33 60.52 12.11
N PRO A 7 -17.94 59.43 12.58
CA PRO A 7 -17.35 58.57 13.61
C PRO A 7 -16.23 57.68 13.07
N LEU A 8 -15.17 57.58 13.87
CA LEU A 8 -14.04 56.65 13.71
C LEU A 8 -14.52 55.19 13.71
N VAL A 9 -14.29 54.47 12.61
CA VAL A 9 -14.30 53.01 12.58
C VAL A 9 -12.87 52.54 12.81
N VAL A 10 -12.59 52.04 14.02
CA VAL A 10 -11.33 51.38 14.35
C VAL A 10 -11.46 49.91 13.93
N PHE A 11 -10.92 49.57 12.77
CA PHE A 11 -10.67 48.18 12.37
C PHE A 11 -9.45 47.66 13.14
N PHE A 12 -9.68 46.79 14.13
CA PHE A 12 -8.62 45.95 14.67
C PHE A 12 -8.26 44.88 13.62
N PHE A 13 -7.22 45.12 12.83
CA PHE A 13 -6.54 44.06 12.10
C PHE A 13 -5.82 43.18 13.12
N HIS A 14 -6.37 42.01 13.41
CA HIS A 14 -5.60 40.91 13.97
C HIS A 14 -4.54 40.52 12.93
N PHE A 15 -3.32 41.02 13.12
CA PHE A 15 -2.13 40.39 12.56
C PHE A 15 -2.00 39.02 13.21
N CYS A 16 -2.53 37.98 12.55
CA CYS A 16 -2.01 36.63 12.73
C CYS A 16 -0.56 36.66 12.25
N SER A 17 0.39 36.76 13.16
CA SER A 17 1.76 36.35 12.89
C SER A 17 1.74 34.86 12.58
N SER A 18 1.71 34.50 11.30
CA SER A 18 2.11 33.18 10.86
C SER A 18 3.53 32.97 11.38
N VAL A 19 3.70 32.00 12.28
CA VAL A 19 5.02 31.44 12.57
C VAL A 19 5.63 31.10 11.22
N PRO A 20 6.80 31.64 10.85
CA PRO A 20 7.42 31.27 9.60
C PRO A 20 7.71 29.78 9.70
N VAL A 21 7.06 28.98 8.86
CA VAL A 21 7.54 27.64 8.59
C VAL A 21 8.96 27.82 8.07
N SER A 22 9.95 27.48 8.89
CA SER A 22 11.35 27.43 8.48
C SER A 22 11.44 26.49 7.29
N HIS A 23 11.53 27.05 6.09
CA HIS A 23 11.90 26.27 4.93
C HIS A 23 13.36 25.84 5.15
N PRO A 24 13.67 24.53 5.08
CA PRO A 24 15.04 24.07 5.25
C PRO A 24 15.93 24.79 4.24
N THR A 25 17.08 25.23 4.71
CA THR A 25 18.09 25.91 3.90
C THR A 25 18.39 25.04 2.67
N ASN A 26 18.20 25.59 1.47
CA ASN A 26 18.50 24.84 0.24
C ASN A 26 20.02 24.80 0.04
N TRP A 27 20.66 23.81 0.67
CA TRP A 27 22.12 23.62 0.66
C TRP A 27 22.68 23.50 -0.75
N LEU A 28 21.97 22.87 -1.68
CA LEU A 28 22.38 22.82 -3.08
C LEU A 28 22.51 24.22 -3.70
N ARG A 29 21.59 25.14 -3.36
CA ARG A 29 21.69 26.54 -3.82
C ARG A 29 22.88 27.26 -3.19
N GLN A 30 23.21 26.94 -1.94
CA GLN A 30 24.40 27.50 -1.29
C GLN A 30 25.69 26.97 -1.91
N CYS A 31 25.77 25.66 -2.20
CA CYS A 31 26.90 25.09 -2.93
C CYS A 31 27.09 25.77 -4.28
N ARG A 32 26.02 25.93 -5.06
CA ARG A 32 26.06 26.65 -6.34
C ARG A 32 26.56 28.09 -6.20
N ALA A 33 26.18 28.78 -5.12
CA ALA A 33 26.64 30.16 -4.87
C ALA A 33 28.10 30.22 -4.42
N SER A 34 28.58 29.22 -3.67
CA SER A 34 29.93 29.19 -3.10
C SER A 34 31.03 28.81 -4.11
N VAL A 35 30.70 28.00 -5.11
CA VAL A 35 31.71 27.38 -5.98
C VAL A 35 32.15 28.34 -7.12
N ASN A 36 31.53 29.52 -7.30
CA ASN A 36 31.80 30.51 -8.38
C ASN A 36 31.83 29.95 -9.83
N LEU A 37 31.57 28.65 -10.00
CA LEU A 37 31.48 27.93 -11.26
C LEU A 37 30.01 27.63 -11.53
N SER A 38 29.61 27.70 -12.79
CA SER A 38 28.28 27.30 -13.27
C SER A 38 28.12 25.78 -13.30
N ILE A 39 28.55 25.09 -12.24
CA ILE A 39 28.46 23.64 -12.11
C ILE A 39 27.00 23.25 -11.86
N THR A 40 26.51 22.32 -12.66
CA THR A 40 25.16 21.77 -12.52
C THR A 40 25.15 20.65 -11.47
N ALA A 41 23.97 20.37 -10.90
CA ALA A 41 23.85 19.19 -10.04
C ALA A 41 23.65 17.97 -10.94
N LEU A 42 24.24 16.83 -10.57
CA LEU A 42 23.96 15.59 -11.26
C LEU A 42 22.50 15.20 -11.01
N GLU A 43 21.71 15.09 -12.08
CA GLU A 43 20.28 14.80 -12.00
C GLU A 43 19.97 13.30 -11.85
N VAL A 44 20.92 12.45 -12.23
CA VAL A 44 20.79 10.98 -12.20
C VAL A 44 21.35 10.47 -10.88
N LEU A 45 20.47 10.24 -9.90
CA LEU A 45 20.84 9.87 -8.53
C LEU A 45 20.21 8.55 -8.09
N PRO A 46 20.92 7.72 -7.30
CA PRO A 46 20.36 6.55 -6.64
C PRO A 46 19.56 6.96 -5.39
N GLY A 47 19.03 5.98 -4.66
CA GLY A 47 18.30 6.15 -3.41
C GLY A 47 16.80 6.38 -3.56
N GLY A 48 16.30 6.37 -4.79
CA GLY A 48 14.88 6.33 -5.10
C GLY A 48 14.30 4.92 -4.97
N GLY A 49 13.04 4.84 -4.56
CA GLY A 49 12.24 3.63 -4.67
C GLY A 49 11.93 3.30 -6.14
N TRP A 50 11.64 2.03 -6.43
CA TRP A 50 11.43 1.53 -7.78
C TRP A 50 10.34 0.46 -7.81
N ASP A 51 9.38 0.61 -8.71
CA ASP A 51 8.44 -0.44 -9.04
C ASP A 51 8.96 -1.29 -10.20
N ASN A 52 9.45 -2.47 -9.85
CA ASN A 52 10.06 -3.40 -10.79
C ASN A 52 9.06 -4.13 -11.71
N LEU A 53 7.75 -4.03 -11.47
CA LEU A 53 6.75 -4.57 -12.42
C LEU A 53 6.47 -3.58 -13.55
N ARG A 54 6.44 -2.29 -13.22
CA ARG A 54 6.13 -1.20 -14.16
C ARG A 54 7.37 -0.57 -14.81
N ASN A 55 8.55 -0.79 -14.25
CA ASN A 55 9.78 -0.03 -14.52
C ASN A 55 9.57 1.47 -14.31
N MET A 56 9.17 1.85 -13.09
CA MET A 56 8.89 3.25 -12.74
C MET A 56 9.57 3.66 -11.43
N ASP A 57 10.17 4.84 -11.44
CA ASP A 57 10.70 5.50 -10.24
C ASP A 57 9.54 5.88 -9.29
N MET A 58 9.77 5.69 -7.99
CA MET A 58 8.79 5.89 -6.90
C MET A 58 9.33 6.93 -5.89
N GLY A 59 8.76 6.98 -4.69
CA GLY A 59 9.19 7.88 -3.62
C GLY A 59 10.66 7.70 -3.22
N ARG A 60 11.25 8.75 -2.64
CA ARG A 60 12.65 8.77 -2.20
C ARG A 60 12.83 7.97 -0.90
N VAL A 61 13.78 7.05 -0.86
CA VAL A 61 14.10 6.24 0.33
C VAL A 61 15.38 6.71 1.03
N MET A 62 16.36 7.20 0.27
CA MET A 62 17.61 7.78 0.78
C MET A 62 17.49 9.28 1.00
N ASN A 63 18.08 9.79 2.08
CA ASN A 63 18.20 11.22 2.30
C ASN A 63 19.28 11.82 1.38
N LEU A 64 18.91 12.82 0.58
CA LEU A 64 19.85 13.50 -0.32
C LEU A 64 20.26 14.85 0.27
N SER A 65 21.47 14.90 0.82
CA SER A 65 22.07 16.11 1.41
C SER A 65 23.26 16.61 0.59
N TYR A 66 23.56 17.90 0.69
CA TYR A 66 24.62 18.61 -0.05
C TYR A 66 25.41 19.53 0.88
N PHE A 67 25.68 19.13 2.11
CA PHE A 67 26.39 19.94 3.09
C PHE A 67 27.87 20.12 2.74
N GLN A 68 28.47 19.13 2.07
CA GLN A 68 29.90 19.12 1.77
C GLN A 68 30.23 19.71 0.39
N CYS A 69 29.20 20.06 -0.40
CA CYS A 69 29.34 20.59 -1.75
C CYS A 69 30.27 19.75 -2.64
N GLN A 70 30.20 18.42 -2.50
CA GLN A 70 31.03 17.49 -3.25
C GLN A 70 30.78 17.62 -4.76
N THR A 71 31.82 17.37 -5.54
CA THR A 71 31.74 17.27 -6.99
C THR A 71 32.18 15.90 -7.47
N THR A 72 31.85 15.56 -8.72
CA THR A 72 32.53 14.49 -9.44
C THR A 72 34.03 14.77 -9.54
N GLU A 73 34.85 13.72 -9.71
CA GLU A 73 36.32 13.85 -9.77
C GLU A 73 36.80 14.71 -10.95
N ASP A 74 36.02 14.78 -12.02
CA ASP A 74 36.27 15.64 -13.19
C ASP A 74 35.76 17.08 -13.01
N GLY A 75 35.11 17.39 -11.88
CA GLY A 75 34.62 18.72 -11.53
C GLY A 75 33.41 19.19 -12.34
N LEU A 76 32.71 18.30 -13.04
CA LEU A 76 31.59 18.67 -13.93
C LEU A 76 30.23 18.80 -13.23
N TYR A 77 29.99 18.03 -12.15
CA TYR A 77 28.71 18.06 -11.43
C TYR A 77 28.89 18.12 -9.93
N LEU A 78 27.93 18.77 -9.26
CA LEU A 78 27.70 18.63 -7.83
C LEU A 78 26.97 17.31 -7.55
N ILE A 79 27.42 16.60 -6.51
CA ILE A 79 26.84 15.32 -6.08
C ILE A 79 26.44 15.37 -4.60
N PRO A 80 25.45 14.57 -4.17
CA PRO A 80 25.08 14.46 -2.76
C PRO A 80 26.20 13.88 -1.88
N ASP A 81 26.16 14.18 -0.59
CA ASP A 81 27.21 13.81 0.37
C ASP A 81 27.37 12.28 0.53
N GLU A 82 26.26 11.53 0.44
CA GLU A 82 26.21 10.07 0.59
C GLU A 82 26.24 9.32 -0.75
N VAL A 83 26.78 9.95 -1.80
CA VAL A 83 26.90 9.38 -3.14
C VAL A 83 28.34 9.48 -3.63
N PHE A 84 28.81 8.46 -4.33
CA PHE A 84 30.07 8.51 -5.05
C PHE A 84 29.87 8.15 -6.52
N VAL A 85 30.73 8.69 -7.38
CA VAL A 85 30.63 8.55 -8.83
C VAL A 85 31.89 7.92 -9.39
N ILE A 86 31.72 6.90 -10.22
CA ILE A 86 32.77 6.27 -11.01
C ILE A 86 32.66 6.82 -12.43
N THR A 87 33.68 7.53 -12.89
CA THR A 87 33.72 8.09 -14.25
C THR A 87 34.18 7.04 -15.26
N HIS A 88 33.36 6.72 -16.25
CA HIS A 88 33.75 5.89 -17.38
C HIS A 88 34.27 6.79 -18.49
N LYS A 89 35.59 6.81 -18.68
CA LYS A 89 36.26 7.60 -19.74
C LYS A 89 36.28 6.87 -21.08
N GLU A 90 35.34 5.96 -21.30
CA GLU A 90 35.20 5.24 -22.57
C GLU A 90 34.49 6.15 -23.57
N THR A 91 35.21 6.61 -24.59
CA THR A 91 34.68 7.53 -25.61
C THR A 91 33.96 6.81 -26.75
N GLY A 92 33.66 5.52 -26.57
CA GLY A 92 32.98 4.67 -27.55
C GLY A 92 31.47 4.74 -27.36
N VAL A 93 30.73 4.57 -28.46
CA VAL A 93 29.30 4.26 -28.37
C VAL A 93 29.12 2.78 -28.68
N GLU A 94 28.52 2.08 -27.73
CA GLU A 94 28.08 0.72 -27.92
C GLU A 94 26.89 0.71 -28.89
N THR A 95 27.09 0.07 -30.04
CA THR A 95 26.02 -0.18 -31.01
C THR A 95 25.70 -1.65 -31.00
N SER A 96 24.44 -2.00 -30.75
CA SER A 96 23.98 -3.39 -30.85
C SER A 96 22.72 -3.49 -31.69
N SER A 97 22.55 -4.62 -32.37
CA SER A 97 21.31 -4.99 -33.03
C SER A 97 20.88 -6.39 -32.63
N GLU A 98 19.62 -6.52 -32.23
CA GLU A 98 19.04 -7.76 -31.74
C GLU A 98 17.67 -8.04 -32.36
N ILE A 99 17.28 -9.31 -32.32
CA ILE A 99 15.96 -9.76 -32.74
C ILE A 99 15.29 -10.37 -31.51
N ILE A 100 14.17 -9.79 -31.11
CA ILE A 100 13.36 -10.21 -29.98
C ILE A 100 12.14 -10.92 -30.56
N ARG A 101 12.15 -12.26 -30.51
CA ARG A 101 11.09 -13.11 -31.06
C ARG A 101 9.86 -13.16 -30.16
N SER A 102 10.07 -13.00 -28.85
CA SER A 102 9.01 -13.06 -27.86
C SER A 102 9.10 -11.92 -26.87
N TRP A 103 7.97 -11.26 -26.60
CA TRP A 103 7.82 -10.27 -25.54
C TRP A 103 8.13 -10.82 -24.13
N LEU A 104 8.18 -12.15 -23.95
CA LEU A 104 8.64 -12.79 -22.73
C LEU A 104 10.15 -12.64 -22.52
N GLU A 105 10.93 -12.58 -23.60
CA GLU A 105 12.39 -12.48 -23.58
C GLU A 105 12.89 -11.03 -23.60
N GLN A 106 11.96 -10.07 -23.72
CA GLN A 106 12.29 -8.66 -23.80
C GLN A 106 13.06 -8.20 -22.56
N LYS A 107 14.23 -7.63 -22.82
CA LYS A 107 15.07 -6.90 -21.85
C LYS A 107 14.81 -5.42 -21.97
N SER A 108 14.70 -4.73 -20.83
CA SER A 108 14.44 -3.28 -20.83
C SER A 108 15.67 -2.49 -21.22
N SER A 109 15.50 -1.49 -22.08
CA SER A 109 16.61 -0.63 -22.51
C SER A 109 17.21 0.25 -21.41
N THR A 110 16.49 0.46 -20.30
CA THR A 110 16.87 1.42 -19.23
C THR A 110 16.92 0.83 -17.83
N SER A 111 16.62 -0.46 -17.68
CA SER A 111 16.48 -1.13 -16.38
C SER A 111 16.71 -2.64 -16.50
N GLU A 112 17.65 -3.06 -17.34
CA GLU A 112 17.93 -4.49 -17.55
C GLU A 112 18.43 -5.13 -16.24
N SER A 113 19.40 -4.49 -15.58
CA SER A 113 20.06 -5.07 -14.41
C SER A 113 19.10 -5.28 -13.23
N ILE A 114 18.34 -4.25 -12.84
CA ILE A 114 17.36 -4.37 -11.73
C ILE A 114 16.21 -5.35 -12.04
N ASN A 115 15.89 -5.58 -13.32
CA ASN A 115 14.91 -6.58 -13.73
C ASN A 115 15.49 -8.01 -13.68
N ALA A 116 16.81 -8.16 -13.86
CA ALA A 116 17.53 -9.44 -13.76
C ALA A 116 17.93 -9.79 -12.33
N ASP A 117 18.01 -8.81 -11.44
CA ASP A 117 18.33 -8.97 -10.02
C ASP A 117 17.30 -9.82 -9.25
N ILE A 118 17.68 -10.21 -8.03
CA ILE A 118 16.86 -11.05 -7.15
C ILE A 118 15.55 -10.33 -6.79
N SER A 119 14.44 -10.86 -7.31
CA SER A 119 13.08 -10.47 -6.93
C SER A 119 12.26 -11.70 -6.54
N PHE A 120 11.04 -11.47 -6.04
CA PHE A 120 10.14 -12.56 -5.65
C PHE A 120 9.76 -13.47 -6.84
N LEU A 121 9.48 -12.88 -8.00
CA LEU A 121 9.18 -13.58 -9.25
C LEU A 121 9.87 -12.85 -10.42
N PRO A 122 11.13 -13.19 -10.75
CA PRO A 122 11.92 -12.48 -11.76
C PRO A 122 11.27 -12.45 -13.14
N VAL A 123 10.54 -13.51 -13.51
CA VAL A 123 9.81 -13.63 -14.79
C VAL A 123 8.79 -12.51 -15.00
N LEU A 124 8.28 -11.90 -13.92
CA LEU A 124 7.26 -10.85 -13.96
C LEU A 124 7.85 -9.43 -14.04
N ASN A 125 9.14 -9.27 -13.75
CA ASN A 125 9.82 -7.98 -13.75
C ASN A 125 9.70 -7.31 -15.15
N GLY A 126 9.38 -6.02 -15.16
CA GLY A 126 9.17 -5.22 -16.36
C GLY A 126 7.96 -5.57 -17.24
N LYS A 127 7.16 -6.61 -16.92
CA LYS A 127 6.05 -7.08 -17.80
C LYS A 127 4.84 -6.14 -17.84
N PHE A 128 4.79 -5.13 -16.98
CA PHE A 128 3.78 -4.06 -17.01
C PHE A 128 4.33 -2.72 -17.50
N SER A 129 5.60 -2.67 -17.90
CA SER A 129 6.22 -1.48 -18.50
C SER A 129 5.57 -1.11 -19.83
N SER A 130 5.66 0.16 -20.22
CA SER A 130 5.19 0.65 -21.51
C SER A 130 5.87 -0.07 -22.68
N GLU A 131 7.18 -0.28 -22.56
CA GLU A 131 8.02 -1.02 -23.52
C GLU A 131 7.50 -2.44 -23.75
N ASN A 132 7.28 -3.21 -22.68
CA ASN A 132 6.80 -4.60 -22.80
C ASN A 132 5.36 -4.66 -23.34
N LYS A 133 4.45 -3.81 -22.85
CA LYS A 133 3.05 -3.75 -23.31
C LYS A 133 2.95 -3.39 -24.79
N ARG A 134 3.73 -2.42 -25.25
CA ARG A 134 3.83 -2.04 -26.68
C ARG A 134 4.33 -3.23 -27.49
N MET A 135 5.43 -3.85 -27.07
CA MET A 135 6.01 -4.98 -27.77
C MET A 135 5.03 -6.15 -27.91
N LYS A 136 4.42 -6.57 -26.81
CA LYS A 136 3.43 -7.64 -26.80
C LYS A 136 2.25 -7.34 -27.70
N THR A 137 1.77 -6.09 -27.71
CA THR A 137 0.63 -5.69 -28.53
C THR A 137 0.93 -5.84 -30.01
N HIS A 138 2.06 -5.31 -30.48
CA HIS A 138 2.45 -5.40 -31.90
C HIS A 138 2.85 -6.81 -32.32
N GLN A 139 3.57 -7.58 -31.48
CA GLN A 139 3.95 -8.95 -31.81
C GLN A 139 2.74 -9.85 -32.01
N VAL A 140 1.72 -9.72 -31.15
CA VAL A 140 0.51 -10.54 -31.23
C VAL A 140 -0.46 -10.03 -32.29
N ARG A 141 -0.81 -8.74 -32.28
CA ARG A 141 -1.87 -8.22 -33.18
C ARG A 141 -1.43 -8.13 -34.62
N ASP A 142 -0.18 -7.74 -34.86
CA ASP A 142 0.33 -7.53 -36.22
C ASP A 142 1.06 -8.76 -36.75
N SER A 143 1.19 -9.82 -35.94
CA SER A 143 2.02 -11.00 -36.22
C SER A 143 3.44 -10.58 -36.60
N SER A 144 4.08 -9.90 -35.66
CA SER A 144 5.39 -9.27 -35.86
C SER A 144 6.48 -9.83 -34.95
N THR A 145 7.72 -9.68 -35.40
CA THR A 145 8.96 -9.92 -34.65
C THR A 145 9.68 -8.59 -34.50
N THR A 146 10.26 -8.31 -33.34
CA THR A 146 10.88 -7.00 -33.09
C THR A 146 12.38 -7.05 -33.38
N ALA A 147 12.86 -6.12 -34.20
CA ALA A 147 14.28 -5.82 -34.34
C ALA A 147 14.58 -4.54 -33.55
N ARG A 148 15.56 -4.61 -32.65
CA ARG A 148 16.00 -3.46 -31.86
C ARG A 148 17.42 -3.10 -32.25
N VAL A 149 17.66 -1.81 -32.47
CA VAL A 149 19.00 -1.22 -32.60
C VAL A 149 19.16 -0.19 -31.50
N GLN A 150 20.29 -0.20 -30.81
CA GLN A 150 20.57 0.78 -29.78
C GLN A 150 21.99 1.33 -29.92
N VAL A 151 22.11 2.60 -29.53
CA VAL A 151 23.33 3.39 -29.45
C VAL A 151 23.38 3.91 -28.02
N ARG A 152 24.35 3.44 -27.22
CA ARG A 152 24.47 3.81 -25.80
C ARG A 152 25.73 4.65 -25.59
N ASN A 153 25.58 5.78 -24.91
CA ASN A 153 26.68 6.60 -24.41
C ASN A 153 26.68 6.56 -22.89
N PHE A 154 27.58 5.78 -22.30
CA PHE A 154 27.66 5.53 -20.87
C PHE A 154 28.81 6.33 -20.26
N LEU A 155 28.50 7.24 -19.33
CA LEU A 155 29.47 8.22 -18.83
C LEU A 155 29.84 8.00 -17.36
N TYR A 156 28.85 7.68 -16.52
CA TYR A 156 29.08 7.57 -15.08
C TYR A 156 28.30 6.40 -14.49
N THR A 157 28.90 5.70 -13.53
CA THR A 157 28.15 4.89 -12.57
C THR A 157 28.05 5.65 -11.27
N VAL A 158 26.84 5.92 -10.82
CA VAL A 158 26.55 6.67 -9.59
C VAL A 158 26.04 5.69 -8.54
N LYS A 159 26.69 5.64 -7.38
CA LYS A 159 26.38 4.68 -6.31
C LYS A 159 26.09 5.39 -5.00
N ALA A 160 25.13 4.87 -4.26
CA ALA A 160 24.92 5.22 -2.86
C ALA A 160 25.93 4.49 -1.96
N TYR A 161 26.35 5.11 -0.86
CA TYR A 161 27.09 4.37 0.17
C TYR A 161 26.19 3.33 0.85
N PRO A 162 26.69 2.15 1.24
CA PRO A 162 25.87 1.07 1.79
C PRO A 162 25.09 1.43 3.08
N ASP A 163 25.58 2.39 3.85
CA ASP A 163 25.07 2.86 5.14
C ASP A 163 24.40 4.24 5.07
N PHE A 164 23.86 4.59 3.90
CA PHE A 164 23.15 5.86 3.70
C PHE A 164 22.01 6.09 4.70
N THR A 165 21.77 7.35 5.01
CA THR A 165 20.70 7.79 5.90
C THR A 165 19.35 7.70 5.20
N LEU A 166 18.34 7.11 5.86
CA LEU A 166 16.99 7.01 5.31
C LEU A 166 16.26 8.37 5.30
N ASP A 167 15.39 8.58 4.31
CA ASP A 167 14.51 9.74 4.23
C ASP A 167 13.51 9.77 5.40
N THR A 168 13.33 10.94 6.00
CA THR A 168 12.47 11.12 7.18
C THR A 168 11.03 10.66 6.97
N ARG A 169 10.46 10.79 5.76
CA ARG A 169 9.10 10.36 5.45
C ARG A 169 9.00 8.85 5.33
N PHE A 170 10.04 8.23 4.77
CA PHE A 170 10.15 6.78 4.69
C PHE A 170 10.24 6.18 6.10
N VAL A 171 11.09 6.74 6.95
CA VAL A 171 11.23 6.34 8.36
C VAL A 171 9.90 6.53 9.12
N GLN A 172 9.16 7.60 8.87
CA GLN A 172 7.86 7.80 9.50
C GLN A 172 6.87 6.68 9.16
N GLN A 173 6.77 6.26 7.89
CA GLN A 173 5.89 5.14 7.54
C GLN A 173 6.33 3.81 8.17
N VAL A 174 7.64 3.57 8.29
CA VAL A 174 8.18 2.42 9.02
C VAL A 174 7.72 2.44 10.49
N ARG A 175 7.76 3.61 11.14
CA ARG A 175 7.27 3.78 12.53
C ARG A 175 5.77 3.53 12.64
N ASP A 176 4.97 4.03 11.70
CA ASP A 176 3.52 3.81 11.71
C ASP A 176 3.19 2.30 11.62
N ILE A 177 3.95 1.54 10.81
CA ILE A 177 3.80 0.07 10.73
C ILE A 177 4.28 -0.60 12.04
N ALA A 178 5.39 -0.13 12.61
CA ALA A 178 5.92 -0.64 13.87
C ALA A 178 4.90 -0.48 15.01
N ASP A 179 4.29 0.71 15.13
CA ASP A 179 3.26 1.01 16.12
C ASP A 179 2.04 0.09 15.94
N ALA A 180 1.59 -0.14 14.70
CA ALA A 180 0.50 -1.07 14.43
C ALA A 180 0.84 -2.52 14.84
N ILE A 181 2.10 -2.95 14.67
CA ILE A 181 2.55 -4.29 15.05
C ILE A 181 2.63 -4.44 16.58
N GLU A 182 3.20 -3.47 17.28
CA GLU A 182 3.35 -3.52 18.75
C GLU A 182 1.99 -3.47 19.45
N ASN A 183 1.00 -2.81 18.86
CA ASN A 183 -0.38 -2.78 19.35
C ASN A 183 -1.25 -3.94 18.83
N ASN A 184 -0.66 -5.00 18.26
CA ASN A 184 -1.37 -6.19 17.75
C ASN A 184 -2.43 -5.89 16.66
N GLN A 185 -2.33 -4.75 15.97
CA GLN A 185 -3.25 -4.31 14.92
C GLN A 185 -2.85 -4.90 13.56
N THR A 186 -2.98 -6.21 13.41
CA THR A 186 -2.48 -6.93 12.22
C THR A 186 -3.05 -6.41 10.90
N ARG A 187 -4.33 -6.03 10.84
CA ARG A 187 -4.97 -5.50 9.61
C ARG A 187 -4.44 -4.11 9.24
N SER A 188 -4.18 -3.26 10.24
CA SER A 188 -3.63 -1.92 10.02
C SER A 188 -2.18 -2.03 9.54
N ALA A 189 -1.39 -2.91 10.15
CA ALA A 189 -0.02 -3.19 9.73
C ALA A 189 0.05 -3.71 8.27
N ASP A 190 -0.84 -4.62 7.87
CA ASP A 190 -0.94 -5.10 6.49
C ASP A 190 -1.29 -3.97 5.50
N TYR A 191 -2.29 -3.14 5.84
CA TYR A 191 -2.70 -1.99 5.02
C TYR A 191 -1.59 -0.96 4.84
N LEU A 192 -0.92 -0.58 5.94
CA LEU A 192 0.18 0.38 5.92
C LEU A 192 1.39 -0.16 5.15
N SER A 193 1.69 -1.45 5.27
CA SER A 193 2.75 -2.11 4.49
C SER A 193 2.44 -2.10 3.00
N GLU A 194 1.20 -2.36 2.61
CA GLU A 194 0.77 -2.26 1.21
C GLU A 194 0.86 -0.82 0.68
N LYS A 195 0.51 0.17 1.50
CA LYS A 195 0.66 1.59 1.16
C LYS A 195 2.13 1.98 0.98
N MET A 196 3.02 1.45 1.79
CA MET A 196 4.47 1.66 1.64
C MET A 196 4.98 1.14 0.28
N VAL A 197 4.48 0.00 -0.20
CA VAL A 197 4.78 -0.53 -1.54
C VAL A 197 4.20 0.36 -2.65
N LEU A 198 3.04 0.98 -2.44
CA LEU A 198 2.47 1.95 -3.37
C LEU A 198 3.36 3.19 -3.51
N ASP A 199 3.81 3.73 -2.38
CA ASP A 199 4.51 5.01 -2.30
C ASP A 199 5.99 4.89 -2.70
N TYR A 200 6.65 3.77 -2.37
CA TYR A 200 8.09 3.56 -2.56
C TYR A 200 8.44 2.40 -3.51
N GLY A 201 7.46 1.65 -4.02
CA GLY A 201 7.70 0.54 -4.93
C GLY A 201 8.16 -0.74 -4.24
N THR A 202 8.86 -1.59 -4.97
CA THR A 202 9.28 -2.93 -4.52
C THR A 202 10.78 -3.03 -4.25
N HIS A 203 11.57 -2.14 -4.85
CA HIS A 203 13.03 -2.10 -4.75
C HIS A 203 13.50 -0.68 -4.42
N VAL A 204 14.75 -0.55 -3.99
CA VAL A 204 15.46 0.72 -3.89
C VAL A 204 16.65 0.67 -4.82
N ILE A 205 16.79 1.69 -5.65
CA ILE A 205 17.89 1.83 -6.58
C ILE A 205 19.14 2.23 -5.78
N THR A 206 20.18 1.42 -5.80
CA THR A 206 21.46 1.75 -5.14
C THR A 206 22.53 2.18 -6.12
N THR A 207 22.38 1.79 -7.38
CA THR A 207 23.31 2.10 -8.47
C THR A 207 22.52 2.56 -9.68
N VAL A 208 22.97 3.63 -10.33
CA VAL A 208 22.45 4.07 -11.63
C VAL A 208 23.60 4.29 -12.59
N ASP A 209 23.41 3.84 -13.81
CA ASP A 209 24.30 4.14 -14.92
C ASP A 209 23.76 5.36 -15.66
N ALA A 210 24.48 6.47 -15.54
CA ALA A 210 24.12 7.75 -16.12
C ALA A 210 24.75 7.92 -17.50
N GLY A 211 23.91 8.31 -18.45
CA GLY A 211 24.31 8.44 -19.84
C GLY A 211 23.15 8.87 -20.73
N ALA A 212 23.22 8.49 -22.00
CA ALA A 212 22.13 8.63 -22.95
C ALA A 212 22.04 7.40 -23.85
N ALA A 213 20.85 7.07 -24.32
CA ALA A 213 20.63 5.95 -25.23
C ALA A 213 19.67 6.35 -26.35
N LEU A 214 20.04 6.07 -27.60
CA LEU A 214 19.17 6.21 -28.76
C LEU A 214 18.78 4.81 -29.23
N VAL A 215 17.48 4.50 -29.17
CA VAL A 215 16.94 3.17 -29.41
C VAL A 215 15.92 3.21 -30.54
N GLN A 216 16.09 2.37 -31.55
CA GLN A 216 15.10 2.10 -32.59
C GLN A 216 14.51 0.72 -32.39
N GLU A 217 13.19 0.62 -32.46
CA GLU A 217 12.45 -0.64 -32.51
C GLU A 217 11.63 -0.69 -33.81
N ASP A 218 11.96 -1.67 -34.66
CA ASP A 218 11.20 -1.99 -35.86
C ASP A 218 10.45 -3.30 -35.63
N TYR A 219 9.15 -3.30 -35.94
CA TYR A 219 8.29 -4.46 -35.86
C TYR A 219 8.11 -5.01 -37.26
N LEU A 220 8.80 -6.12 -37.53
CA LEU A 220 8.88 -6.76 -38.83
C LEU A 220 7.83 -7.87 -38.92
N ARG A 221 7.25 -8.09 -40.10
CA ARG A 221 6.37 -9.25 -40.34
C ARG A 221 7.08 -10.54 -39.91
N SER A 222 6.43 -11.37 -39.08
CA SER A 222 7.04 -12.62 -38.61
C SER A 222 7.34 -13.59 -39.75
N SER A 223 6.58 -13.55 -40.85
CA SER A 223 6.87 -14.36 -42.05
C SER A 223 8.16 -13.98 -42.77
N TYR A 224 8.67 -12.76 -42.56
CA TYR A 224 9.93 -12.29 -43.13
C TYR A 224 11.14 -12.73 -42.29
N VAL A 225 10.99 -12.75 -40.96
CA VAL A 225 12.07 -13.12 -40.03
C VAL A 225 12.00 -14.62 -39.75
N SER A 226 12.64 -15.44 -40.60
CA SER A 226 12.66 -16.89 -40.39
C SER A 226 13.48 -17.32 -39.15
N ASP A 227 13.33 -18.58 -38.75
CA ASP A 227 14.09 -19.19 -37.66
C ASP A 227 15.57 -19.50 -38.03
N SER A 228 15.97 -19.29 -39.28
CA SER A 228 17.35 -19.56 -39.70
C SER A 228 18.34 -18.51 -39.15
N GLN A 229 19.47 -18.98 -38.61
CA GLN A 229 20.50 -18.12 -38.00
C GLN A 229 21.16 -17.18 -39.02
N SER A 230 21.32 -17.63 -40.27
CA SER A 230 21.87 -16.82 -41.36
C SER A 230 20.96 -15.66 -41.75
N GLN A 231 19.64 -15.90 -41.88
CA GLN A 231 18.70 -14.82 -42.15
C GLN A 231 18.54 -13.88 -40.96
N SER A 232 18.54 -14.40 -39.72
CA SER A 232 18.51 -13.54 -38.53
C SER A 232 19.70 -12.58 -38.47
N SER A 233 20.90 -13.04 -38.83
CA SER A 233 22.10 -12.20 -38.90
C SER A 233 22.01 -11.13 -40.01
N SER A 234 21.45 -11.51 -41.17
CA SER A 234 21.19 -10.54 -42.26
C SER A 234 20.18 -9.47 -41.85
N VAL A 235 19.09 -9.85 -41.17
CA VAL A 235 18.07 -8.90 -40.70
C VAL A 235 18.64 -7.96 -39.63
N LYS A 236 19.47 -8.46 -38.71
CA LYS A 236 20.19 -7.63 -37.72
C LYS A 236 21.09 -6.59 -38.38
N ALA A 237 21.81 -6.97 -39.44
CA ALA A 237 22.66 -6.05 -40.18
C ALA A 237 21.82 -4.98 -40.91
N GLN A 238 20.70 -5.37 -41.53
CA GLN A 238 19.78 -4.46 -42.21
C GLN A 238 19.09 -3.49 -41.24
N ALA A 239 18.71 -3.94 -40.04
CA ALA A 239 18.18 -3.08 -39.00
C ALA A 239 19.19 -1.98 -38.63
N GLY A 240 20.47 -2.36 -38.45
CA GLY A 240 21.57 -1.41 -38.20
C GLY A 240 21.74 -0.41 -39.35
N LEU A 241 21.78 -0.88 -40.60
CA LEU A 241 21.86 -0.01 -41.77
C LEU A 241 20.68 0.96 -41.85
N ASN A 242 19.45 0.47 -41.66
CA ASN A 242 18.23 1.28 -41.65
C ASN A 242 18.28 2.39 -40.57
N PHE A 243 18.79 2.06 -39.38
CA PHE A 243 18.97 3.03 -38.30
C PHE A 243 19.99 4.11 -38.66
N PHE A 244 21.18 3.73 -39.12
CA PHE A 244 22.22 4.70 -39.48
C PHE A 244 21.89 5.54 -40.72
N ASP A 245 21.11 5.00 -41.64
CA ASP A 245 20.63 5.76 -42.80
C ASP A 245 19.66 6.88 -42.37
N LYS A 246 18.82 6.63 -41.35
CA LYS A 246 17.94 7.68 -40.76
C LYS A 246 18.72 8.80 -40.04
N LEU A 247 19.92 8.51 -39.53
CA LEU A 247 20.81 9.50 -38.89
C LEU A 247 21.59 10.35 -39.90
N LYS A 248 21.76 9.87 -41.14
CA LYS A 248 22.46 10.59 -42.21
C LYS A 248 21.55 11.50 -43.03
N PHE A 249 20.23 11.36 -42.91
CA PHE A 249 19.29 11.88 -43.89
C PHE A 249 19.05 13.40 -43.74
N ASP A 250 19.53 14.19 -44.69
CA ASP A 250 19.09 15.57 -44.92
C ASP A 250 17.83 15.53 -45.80
N ILE A 251 16.79 16.30 -45.47
CA ILE A 251 15.43 16.20 -46.04
C ILE A 251 15.35 16.47 -47.56
N SER A 252 16.46 16.85 -48.22
CA SER A 252 16.50 17.28 -49.62
C SER A 252 17.13 16.32 -50.64
N SER A 253 17.61 15.12 -50.29
CA SER A 253 18.25 14.23 -51.28
C SER A 253 17.47 12.94 -51.55
N GLN A 254 16.99 12.77 -52.79
CA GLN A 254 16.60 11.46 -53.34
C GLN A 254 17.79 10.49 -53.19
N SER A 255 17.64 9.43 -52.40
CA SER A 255 18.75 8.52 -52.10
C SER A 255 19.21 7.76 -53.34
N ALA A 256 20.44 8.03 -53.78
CA ALA A 256 21.16 7.21 -54.74
C ALA A 256 21.47 5.82 -54.13
N GLN A 257 21.10 4.75 -54.85
CA GLN A 257 21.48 3.34 -54.62
C GLN A 257 21.26 2.78 -53.20
N GLN A 258 20.01 2.70 -52.74
CA GLN A 258 19.66 1.77 -51.66
C GLN A 258 19.80 0.32 -52.16
N SER A 259 20.45 -0.54 -51.38
CA SER A 259 20.53 -1.98 -51.69
C SER A 259 19.13 -2.61 -51.72
N SER A 260 18.89 -3.55 -52.64
CA SER A 260 17.60 -4.26 -52.76
C SER A 260 17.19 -4.97 -51.46
N SER A 261 18.17 -5.38 -50.66
CA SER A 261 17.97 -6.02 -49.35
C SER A 261 17.44 -5.04 -48.29
N LEU A 262 17.91 -3.79 -48.27
CA LEU A 262 17.39 -2.75 -47.38
C LEU A 262 15.96 -2.33 -47.74
N GLN A 263 15.64 -2.22 -49.03
CA GLN A 263 14.27 -1.95 -49.49
C GLN A 263 13.31 -3.10 -49.09
N THR A 264 13.79 -4.34 -49.15
CA THR A 264 13.03 -5.51 -48.70
C THR A 264 12.80 -5.45 -47.19
N TYR A 265 13.81 -5.09 -46.40
CA TYR A 265 13.65 -4.89 -44.95
C TYR A 265 12.60 -3.81 -44.65
N GLN A 266 12.73 -2.63 -45.27
CA GLN A 266 11.83 -1.49 -45.05
C GLN A 266 10.39 -1.79 -45.43
N SER A 267 10.14 -2.55 -46.50
CA SER A 267 8.78 -2.94 -46.91
C SER A 267 8.12 -3.97 -45.99
N ASN A 268 8.90 -4.66 -45.14
CA ASN A 268 8.39 -5.60 -44.14
C ASN A 268 8.18 -4.98 -42.74
N ILE A 269 8.52 -3.70 -42.54
CA ILE A 269 8.23 -2.97 -41.31
C ILE A 269 6.72 -2.70 -41.23
N GLN A 270 6.07 -3.14 -40.16
CA GLN A 270 4.67 -2.84 -39.84
C GLN A 270 4.54 -1.64 -38.90
N TYR A 271 5.47 -1.49 -37.96
CA TYR A 271 5.54 -0.37 -37.04
C TYR A 271 7.01 -0.06 -36.73
N SER A 272 7.36 1.22 -36.54
CA SER A 272 8.72 1.64 -36.22
C SER A 272 8.67 2.80 -35.24
N LEU A 273 9.57 2.78 -34.26
CA LEU A 273 9.71 3.82 -33.26
C LEU A 273 11.19 4.09 -33.01
N ILE A 274 11.54 5.37 -32.86
CA ILE A 274 12.86 5.80 -32.39
C ILE A 274 12.66 6.62 -31.11
N GLN A 275 13.38 6.26 -30.05
CA GLN A 275 13.34 6.92 -28.76
C GLN A 275 14.74 7.35 -28.34
N SER A 276 14.90 8.62 -27.98
CA SER A 276 16.10 9.11 -27.30
C SER A 276 15.83 9.19 -25.80
N HIS A 277 16.65 8.50 -25.03
CA HIS A 277 16.72 8.60 -23.58
C HIS A 277 17.91 9.50 -23.25
N GLY A 278 17.64 10.71 -22.73
CA GLY A 278 18.66 11.73 -22.54
C GLY A 278 19.14 12.35 -23.86
N GLY A 279 20.12 13.25 -23.75
CA GLY A 279 20.58 14.09 -24.86
C GLY A 279 19.52 15.06 -25.36
N THR A 280 19.75 15.64 -26.53
CA THR A 280 18.75 16.44 -27.24
C THR A 280 17.61 15.59 -27.78
N THR A 281 16.45 16.20 -27.98
CA THR A 281 15.31 15.56 -28.67
C THR A 281 15.73 15.05 -30.05
N PHE A 282 15.38 13.80 -30.35
CA PHE A 282 15.64 13.19 -31.64
C PHE A 282 14.79 13.82 -32.75
N TYR A 283 15.42 14.04 -33.91
CA TYR A 283 14.74 14.39 -35.16
C TYR A 283 15.48 13.72 -36.33
N PRO A 284 14.79 13.28 -37.40
CA PRO A 284 15.44 12.69 -38.57
C PRO A 284 16.50 13.63 -39.16
N GLY A 285 17.70 13.11 -39.46
CA GLY A 285 18.83 13.90 -39.94
C GLY A 285 19.76 14.46 -38.86
N ILE A 286 19.47 14.26 -37.56
CA ILE A 286 20.47 14.49 -36.52
C ILE A 286 21.65 13.53 -36.71
N THR A 287 22.86 14.07 -36.84
CA THR A 287 24.06 13.24 -36.92
C THR A 287 24.35 12.60 -35.56
N LEU A 288 24.96 11.41 -35.57
CA LEU A 288 25.38 10.73 -34.35
C LEU A 288 26.30 11.60 -33.50
N GLN A 289 27.23 12.32 -34.13
CA GLN A 289 28.13 13.25 -33.48
C GLN A 289 27.36 14.35 -32.73
N LYS A 290 26.41 15.01 -33.40
CA LYS A 290 25.62 16.09 -32.79
C LYS A 290 24.79 15.59 -31.62
N TRP A 291 24.25 14.37 -31.73
CA TRP A 291 23.54 13.73 -30.63
C TRP A 291 24.49 13.43 -29.45
N GLN A 292 25.65 12.82 -29.69
CA GLN A 292 26.66 12.53 -28.66
C GLN A 292 27.12 13.79 -27.91
N GLU A 293 27.41 14.87 -28.63
CA GLU A 293 27.83 16.15 -28.04
C GLU A 293 26.77 16.74 -27.10
N SER A 294 25.49 16.48 -27.35
CA SER A 294 24.37 16.98 -26.54
C SER A 294 24.15 16.25 -25.21
N THR A 295 24.76 15.06 -25.04
CA THR A 295 24.50 14.18 -23.89
C THR A 295 25.06 14.72 -22.59
N ARG A 296 26.15 15.49 -22.62
CA ARG A 296 26.84 16.00 -21.43
C ARG A 296 25.91 16.78 -20.49
N ASN A 297 24.92 17.52 -20.97
CA ASN A 297 24.06 18.32 -20.09
C ASN A 297 22.66 17.72 -19.86
N ASN A 298 22.39 16.53 -20.39
CA ASN A 298 21.06 15.92 -20.38
C ASN A 298 21.21 14.41 -20.13
N LEU A 299 21.62 14.06 -18.92
CA LEU A 299 21.92 12.67 -18.56
C LEU A 299 20.68 12.02 -17.97
N VAL A 300 20.50 10.75 -18.29
CA VAL A 300 19.42 9.94 -17.70
C VAL A 300 19.98 8.61 -17.23
N ALA A 301 19.23 7.92 -16.37
CA ALA A 301 19.53 6.54 -16.01
C ALA A 301 19.25 5.63 -17.21
N ILE A 302 20.32 5.14 -17.83
CA ILE A 302 20.31 4.16 -18.93
C ILE A 302 20.42 2.72 -18.42
N ASP A 303 20.79 2.51 -17.17
CA ASP A 303 20.55 1.27 -16.43
C ASP A 303 20.44 1.55 -14.93
N ARG A 304 19.88 0.58 -14.19
CA ARG A 304 19.63 0.67 -12.74
C ARG A 304 19.93 -0.68 -12.10
N SER A 305 20.46 -0.66 -10.88
CA SER A 305 20.58 -1.86 -10.02
C SER A 305 20.16 -1.51 -8.61
N GLY A 306 19.66 -2.50 -7.88
CA GLY A 306 19.11 -2.25 -6.55
C GLY A 306 18.69 -3.49 -5.79
N PHE A 307 18.21 -3.28 -4.58
CA PHE A 307 17.78 -4.36 -3.68
C PHE A 307 16.30 -4.21 -3.30
N PRO A 308 15.63 -5.31 -2.90
CA PRO A 308 14.24 -5.24 -2.44
C PRO A 308 14.06 -4.27 -1.27
N LEU A 309 12.91 -3.58 -1.23
CA LEU A 309 12.63 -2.48 -0.30
C LEU A 309 12.87 -2.83 1.18
N HIS A 310 12.48 -4.04 1.58
CA HIS A 310 12.59 -4.51 2.97
C HIS A 310 14.03 -4.69 3.47
N TYR A 311 15.04 -4.75 2.58
CA TYR A 311 16.45 -4.85 2.98
C TYR A 311 16.95 -3.59 3.71
N PHE A 312 16.36 -2.43 3.40
CA PHE A 312 16.75 -1.15 4.00
C PHE A 312 16.07 -0.88 5.35
N ILE A 313 15.15 -1.76 5.76
CA ILE A 313 14.51 -1.75 7.08
C ILE A 313 15.31 -2.70 7.97
N ASN A 314 16.39 -2.19 8.55
CA ASN A 314 17.30 -2.97 9.37
C ASN A 314 17.79 -2.18 10.59
N THR A 315 18.51 -2.85 11.47
CA THR A 315 18.91 -2.32 12.78
C THR A 315 20.05 -1.31 12.70
N ASN A 316 20.74 -1.22 11.56
CA ASN A 316 21.80 -0.25 11.36
C ASN A 316 21.21 1.11 10.94
N THR A 317 20.13 1.11 10.16
CA THR A 317 19.46 2.31 9.67
C THR A 317 18.38 2.85 10.60
N LEU A 318 17.85 2.02 11.51
CA LEU A 318 16.77 2.36 12.45
C LEU A 318 17.20 2.07 13.89
N THR A 319 17.94 3.00 14.50
CA THR A 319 18.52 2.83 15.85
C THR A 319 17.55 3.18 16.99
N ASP A 320 16.42 3.80 16.67
CA ASP A 320 15.39 4.28 17.60
C ASP A 320 14.27 3.26 17.88
N LEU A 321 14.24 2.14 17.14
CA LEU A 321 13.23 1.09 17.27
C LEU A 321 13.83 -0.20 17.86
N PRO A 322 13.05 -0.99 18.64
CA PRO A 322 13.51 -2.29 19.14
C PRO A 322 13.83 -3.28 18.01
N HIS A 323 14.92 -4.05 18.16
CA HIS A 323 15.36 -5.05 17.19
C HIS A 323 14.25 -6.04 16.74
N PRO A 324 13.43 -6.62 17.64
CA PRO A 324 12.36 -7.55 17.23
C PRO A 324 11.30 -6.86 16.37
N THR A 325 10.96 -5.61 16.69
CA THR A 325 9.97 -4.80 15.96
C THR A 325 10.43 -4.54 14.54
N ILE A 326 11.69 -4.12 14.35
CA ILE A 326 12.28 -3.88 13.02
C ILE A 326 12.17 -5.12 12.12
N ARG A 327 12.50 -6.30 12.66
CA ARG A 327 12.39 -7.57 11.91
C ARG A 327 10.95 -7.87 11.50
N LYS A 328 9.97 -7.62 12.39
CA LYS A 328 8.54 -7.82 12.06
C LYS A 328 8.08 -6.84 10.98
N VAL A 329 8.52 -5.57 11.03
CA VAL A 329 8.19 -4.57 10.00
C VAL A 329 8.77 -4.98 8.65
N ALA A 330 10.06 -5.34 8.59
CA ALA A 330 10.71 -5.80 7.36
C ALA A 330 9.99 -7.02 6.75
N LEU A 331 9.57 -7.97 7.60
CA LEU A 331 8.79 -9.14 7.16
C LEU A 331 7.42 -8.73 6.59
N LYS A 332 6.69 -7.83 7.24
CA LYS A 332 5.39 -7.34 6.78
C LYS A 332 5.48 -6.61 5.43
N VAL A 333 6.49 -5.76 5.25
CA VAL A 333 6.76 -5.09 3.97
C VAL A 333 7.14 -6.11 2.89
N SER A 334 7.96 -7.11 3.22
CA SER A 334 8.30 -8.21 2.30
C SER A 334 7.06 -8.99 1.83
N GLN A 335 6.16 -9.33 2.76
CA GLN A 335 4.88 -9.98 2.45
C GLN A 335 3.96 -9.11 1.59
N ALA A 336 3.94 -7.79 1.80
CA ALA A 336 3.19 -6.86 0.96
C ALA A 336 3.74 -6.80 -0.48
N VAL A 337 5.06 -6.80 -0.64
CA VAL A 337 5.72 -6.89 -1.96
C VAL A 337 5.37 -8.22 -2.64
N GLU A 338 5.49 -9.35 -1.93
CA GLU A 338 5.10 -10.67 -2.45
C GLU A 338 3.63 -10.70 -2.91
N ARG A 339 2.72 -10.13 -2.11
CA ARG A 339 1.29 -10.03 -2.43
C ARG A 339 1.05 -9.20 -3.70
N TYR A 340 1.77 -8.08 -3.88
CA TYR A 340 1.72 -7.26 -5.08
C TYR A 340 2.12 -8.05 -6.35
N TYR A 341 3.16 -8.87 -6.27
CA TYR A 341 3.56 -9.76 -7.37
C TYR A 341 2.50 -10.83 -7.65
N LYS A 342 2.02 -11.54 -6.63
CA LYS A 342 1.02 -12.62 -6.79
C LYS A 342 -0.27 -12.12 -7.46
N ILE A 343 -0.84 -11.03 -6.95
CA ILE A 343 -2.10 -10.46 -7.48
C ILE A 343 -1.99 -10.00 -8.94
N ASN A 344 -0.78 -9.63 -9.37
CA ASN A 344 -0.49 -9.21 -10.74
C ASN A 344 0.05 -10.34 -11.63
N THR A 345 0.26 -11.53 -11.09
CA THR A 345 0.62 -12.69 -11.89
C THR A 345 -0.63 -13.16 -12.64
N ARG A 346 -0.50 -13.35 -13.96
CA ARG A 346 -1.55 -13.83 -14.85
C ARG A 346 -1.05 -15.08 -15.58
N PRO A 347 -1.10 -16.24 -14.92
CA PRO A 347 -0.86 -17.53 -15.56
C PRO A 347 -1.81 -17.76 -16.75
N GLY A 348 -1.28 -18.39 -17.80
CA GLY A 348 -2.05 -18.84 -18.95
C GLY A 348 -1.14 -19.24 -20.11
N CYS A 349 -1.71 -19.85 -21.14
CA CYS A 349 -0.96 -20.18 -22.34
C CYS A 349 -0.41 -18.91 -23.02
N VAL A 350 0.92 -18.87 -23.19
CA VAL A 350 1.64 -17.75 -23.81
C VAL A 350 2.05 -18.01 -25.27
N ASP A 351 1.88 -19.24 -25.76
CA ASP A 351 2.15 -19.57 -27.17
C ASP A 351 1.07 -19.01 -28.08
N VAL A 352 1.46 -18.06 -28.93
CA VAL A 352 0.59 -17.35 -29.88
C VAL A 352 0.00 -18.29 -30.93
N ASN A 353 0.67 -19.41 -31.24
CA ASN A 353 0.20 -20.38 -32.22
C ASN A 353 -0.81 -21.37 -31.64
N SER A 354 -0.96 -21.42 -30.31
CA SER A 354 -1.92 -22.29 -29.65
C SER A 354 -3.34 -21.74 -29.77
N LYS A 355 -4.31 -22.65 -29.99
CA LYS A 355 -5.75 -22.33 -29.90
C LYS A 355 -6.16 -21.81 -28.52
N ASN A 356 -5.37 -22.11 -27.48
CA ASN A 356 -5.64 -21.70 -26.10
C ASN A 356 -4.87 -20.43 -25.70
N PHE A 357 -4.23 -19.74 -26.64
CA PHE A 357 -3.46 -18.54 -26.36
C PHE A 357 -4.24 -17.52 -25.53
N ASN A 358 -3.63 -17.06 -24.45
CA ASN A 358 -4.17 -16.04 -23.57
C ASN A 358 -3.35 -14.75 -23.69
N PHE A 359 -3.87 -13.80 -24.46
CA PHE A 359 -3.24 -12.48 -24.63
C PHE A 359 -3.02 -11.74 -23.30
N GLN A 360 -3.80 -12.01 -22.26
CA GLN A 360 -3.64 -11.38 -20.96
C GLN A 360 -2.59 -12.05 -20.07
N ALA A 361 -2.12 -13.25 -20.43
CA ALA A 361 -1.17 -14.03 -19.64
C ALA A 361 0.22 -13.40 -19.68
N ASN A 362 0.88 -13.29 -18.53
CA ASN A 362 2.26 -12.80 -18.40
C ASN A 362 3.21 -13.87 -17.84
N MET A 363 2.69 -15.07 -17.58
CA MET A 363 3.44 -16.23 -17.09
C MET A 363 2.85 -17.49 -17.72
N ASP A 364 3.70 -18.37 -18.25
CA ASP A 364 3.26 -19.64 -18.80
C ASP A 364 2.82 -20.59 -17.68
N ASP A 365 1.65 -21.20 -17.85
CA ASP A 365 1.09 -22.21 -16.95
C ASP A 365 1.09 -23.62 -17.54
N ASN A 366 1.69 -23.79 -18.73
CA ASN A 366 1.70 -25.03 -19.51
C ASN A 366 0.30 -25.54 -19.87
N SER A 367 -0.69 -24.65 -20.00
CA SER A 367 -2.08 -25.00 -20.39
C SER A 367 -2.34 -24.98 -21.90
N CYS A 368 -1.31 -24.70 -22.72
CA CYS A 368 -1.44 -24.59 -24.16
C CYS A 368 -1.98 -25.87 -24.83
N GLU A 369 -1.64 -27.04 -24.29
CA GLU A 369 -2.07 -28.35 -24.78
C GLU A 369 -2.80 -29.16 -23.69
N GLY A 370 -3.78 -29.96 -24.09
CA GLY A 370 -4.42 -30.92 -23.19
C GLY A 370 -5.82 -31.39 -23.61
N PRO A 371 -6.34 -32.46 -22.97
CA PRO A 371 -7.66 -33.00 -23.27
C PRO A 371 -8.77 -32.02 -22.85
N ALA A 372 -9.86 -31.98 -23.60
CA ALA A 372 -11.06 -31.26 -23.16
C ALA A 372 -11.79 -32.12 -22.12
N THR A 373 -12.15 -31.54 -20.99
CA THR A 373 -12.98 -32.18 -19.97
C THR A 373 -14.37 -31.56 -19.97
N ASN A 374 -15.42 -32.39 -19.97
CA ASN A 374 -16.80 -31.94 -19.77
C ASN A 374 -16.98 -31.63 -18.28
N LEU A 375 -16.94 -30.34 -17.94
CA LEU A 375 -17.03 -29.85 -16.56
C LEU A 375 -18.44 -29.31 -16.29
N SER A 376 -18.94 -29.53 -15.08
CA SER A 376 -20.24 -29.05 -14.65
C SER A 376 -20.17 -28.24 -13.37
N PHE A 377 -21.10 -27.30 -13.23
CA PHE A 377 -21.17 -26.33 -12.16
C PHE A 377 -22.46 -26.50 -11.37
N GLY A 378 -22.38 -26.83 -10.08
CA GLY A 378 -23.56 -27.10 -9.24
C GLY A 378 -24.15 -25.87 -8.54
N GLY A 379 -23.65 -24.67 -8.85
CA GLY A 379 -24.06 -23.42 -8.19
C GLY A 379 -23.12 -22.97 -7.06
N VAL A 380 -23.52 -21.90 -6.38
CA VAL A 380 -22.80 -21.29 -5.25
C VAL A 380 -23.76 -20.97 -4.12
N TYR A 381 -23.23 -20.84 -2.91
CA TYR A 381 -23.95 -20.31 -1.76
C TYR A 381 -23.00 -19.66 -0.76
N GLN A 382 -23.53 -18.82 0.12
CA GLN A 382 -22.80 -18.11 1.16
C GLN A 382 -23.52 -18.21 2.49
N GLU A 383 -22.82 -18.71 3.49
CA GLU A 383 -23.30 -18.77 4.87
C GLU A 383 -22.80 -17.56 5.65
N CYS A 384 -23.64 -17.02 6.53
CA CYS A 384 -23.27 -15.96 7.46
C CYS A 384 -23.37 -16.45 8.91
N VAL A 385 -22.27 -16.34 9.64
CA VAL A 385 -22.16 -16.68 11.06
C VAL A 385 -21.92 -15.40 11.84
N LYS A 386 -22.88 -15.02 12.68
CA LYS A 386 -22.79 -13.83 13.52
C LYS A 386 -21.60 -13.92 14.48
N ILE A 387 -20.80 -12.86 14.54
CA ILE A 387 -19.73 -12.71 15.55
C ILE A 387 -20.24 -11.77 16.65
N SER A 388 -20.82 -10.62 16.26
CA SER A 388 -21.56 -9.76 17.17
C SER A 388 -23.05 -10.12 17.18
N TYR A 389 -23.72 -9.93 18.31
CA TYR A 389 -25.12 -10.31 18.48
C TYR A 389 -26.08 -9.53 17.56
N ASP A 390 -25.70 -8.30 17.19
CA ASP A 390 -26.44 -7.33 16.39
C ASP A 390 -26.13 -7.43 14.87
N ALA A 391 -25.50 -8.52 14.45
CA ALA A 391 -25.08 -8.73 13.06
C ALA A 391 -26.20 -9.23 12.12
N ASP A 392 -27.46 -9.33 12.59
CA ASP A 392 -28.61 -9.72 11.76
C ASP A 392 -28.68 -8.98 10.41
N PRO A 393 -28.62 -7.63 10.36
CA PRO A 393 -28.74 -6.92 9.08
C PRO A 393 -27.58 -7.20 8.12
N LEU A 394 -26.43 -7.61 8.66
CA LEU A 394 -25.26 -7.98 7.87
C LEU A 394 -25.44 -9.38 7.28
N CYS A 395 -26.00 -10.32 8.05
CA CYS A 395 -26.33 -11.65 7.55
C CYS A 395 -27.51 -11.65 6.57
N ASP A 396 -28.54 -10.84 6.79
CA ASP A 396 -29.68 -10.73 5.88
C ASP A 396 -29.25 -10.22 4.49
N ALA A 397 -28.24 -9.35 4.45
CA ALA A 397 -27.72 -8.80 3.20
C ALA A 397 -26.73 -9.74 2.48
N LEU A 398 -25.94 -10.53 3.23
CA LEU A 398 -24.80 -11.28 2.69
C LEU A 398 -25.02 -12.80 2.60
N ALA A 399 -26.03 -13.34 3.30
CA ALA A 399 -26.37 -14.75 3.17
C ALA A 399 -27.02 -15.01 1.80
N GLN A 400 -26.52 -16.00 1.08
CA GLN A 400 -27.02 -16.38 -0.23
C GLN A 400 -27.22 -17.89 -0.27
N LYS A 401 -28.46 -18.34 -0.43
CA LYS A 401 -28.76 -19.77 -0.59
C LYS A 401 -28.52 -20.22 -2.03
N ASN A 402 -28.24 -21.51 -2.22
CA ASN A 402 -28.14 -22.08 -3.56
C ASN A 402 -29.54 -22.12 -4.19
N PRO A 403 -29.76 -21.48 -5.37
CA PRO A 403 -31.08 -21.46 -5.99
C PRO A 403 -31.61 -22.84 -6.42
N ASP A 404 -30.77 -23.89 -6.46
CA ASP A 404 -31.20 -25.26 -6.77
C ASP A 404 -31.83 -25.96 -5.56
N THR A 405 -31.21 -25.83 -4.39
CA THR A 405 -31.65 -26.51 -3.16
C THR A 405 -32.56 -25.64 -2.31
N GLY A 406 -32.53 -24.32 -2.49
CA GLY A 406 -33.21 -23.37 -1.60
C GLY A 406 -32.60 -23.33 -0.19
N ASP A 407 -31.34 -23.80 -0.05
CA ASP A 407 -30.62 -23.91 1.22
C ASP A 407 -29.10 -23.68 1.04
N PHE A 408 -28.33 -23.69 2.14
CA PHE A 408 -26.87 -23.58 2.15
C PHE A 408 -26.20 -24.94 1.85
N SER A 409 -26.57 -25.56 0.73
CA SER A 409 -26.13 -26.91 0.39
C SER A 409 -25.99 -27.14 -1.12
N CYS A 410 -25.24 -28.19 -1.49
CA CYS A 410 -25.14 -28.69 -2.85
C CYS A 410 -26.08 -29.86 -3.08
N ARG A 411 -26.72 -29.92 -4.24
CA ARG A 411 -27.52 -31.08 -4.65
C ARG A 411 -26.61 -32.26 -5.01
N PRO A 412 -26.85 -33.49 -4.54
CA PRO A 412 -26.12 -34.67 -5.00
C PRO A 412 -26.24 -34.83 -6.53
N PRO A 413 -25.15 -35.17 -7.26
CA PRO A 413 -23.83 -35.62 -6.79
C PRO A 413 -22.79 -34.49 -6.57
N TYR A 414 -23.18 -33.21 -6.59
CA TYR A 414 -22.26 -32.11 -6.36
C TYR A 414 -21.84 -32.03 -4.89
N LEU A 415 -20.56 -31.73 -4.66
CA LEU A 415 -19.97 -31.59 -3.34
C LEU A 415 -19.61 -30.12 -3.06
N PRO A 416 -19.79 -29.64 -1.82
CA PRO A 416 -19.44 -28.29 -1.43
C PRO A 416 -17.91 -28.14 -1.32
N THR A 417 -17.39 -27.05 -1.88
CA THR A 417 -15.99 -26.65 -1.75
C THR A 417 -15.94 -25.24 -1.16
N LEU A 418 -15.33 -25.08 0.01
CA LEU A 418 -15.13 -23.76 0.62
C LEU A 418 -14.15 -22.96 -0.24
N LEU A 419 -14.57 -21.80 -0.75
CA LEU A 419 -13.69 -20.89 -1.49
C LEU A 419 -12.98 -19.90 -0.58
N ARG A 420 -13.70 -19.32 0.38
CA ARG A 420 -13.20 -18.23 1.20
C ARG A 420 -14.01 -18.11 2.49
N SER A 421 -13.33 -17.85 3.60
CA SER A 421 -13.95 -17.47 4.87
C SER A 421 -13.44 -16.10 5.33
N GLU A 422 -14.29 -15.08 5.30
CA GLU A 422 -13.91 -13.68 5.59
C GLU A 422 -14.73 -13.09 6.75
N VAL A 423 -14.14 -12.13 7.48
CA VAL A 423 -14.84 -11.39 8.53
C VAL A 423 -15.22 -10.02 8.00
N ARG A 424 -16.52 -9.72 8.01
CA ARG A 424 -17.06 -8.44 7.57
C ARG A 424 -17.51 -7.63 8.77
N GLN A 425 -17.15 -6.36 8.72
CA GLN A 425 -17.48 -5.37 9.71
C GLN A 425 -18.30 -4.27 9.04
N GLN A 426 -19.30 -3.75 9.74
CA GLN A 426 -20.07 -2.60 9.30
C GLN A 426 -20.23 -1.64 10.47
N SER A 427 -19.82 -0.40 10.27
CA SER A 427 -20.07 0.69 11.21
C SER A 427 -21.50 1.21 11.04
N TYR A 428 -22.17 1.48 12.14
CA TYR A 428 -23.48 2.13 12.12
C TYR A 428 -23.60 3.12 13.30
N PRO A 429 -24.17 4.31 13.08
CA PRO A 429 -24.45 5.24 14.15
C PRO A 429 -25.66 4.75 14.95
N LYS A 430 -25.58 4.87 16.27
CA LYS A 430 -26.70 4.66 17.17
C LYS A 430 -26.80 5.87 18.09
N TYR A 431 -27.97 6.47 18.12
CA TYR A 431 -28.27 7.57 19.02
C TYR A 431 -28.51 7.01 20.42
N GLU A 432 -27.59 7.28 21.34
CA GLU A 432 -27.66 6.80 22.72
C GLU A 432 -27.76 7.98 23.68
N CYS A 433 -28.68 7.89 24.63
CA CYS A 433 -28.86 8.89 25.66
C CYS A 433 -28.64 8.27 27.04
N TYR A 434 -27.86 8.94 27.89
CA TYR A 434 -27.64 8.59 29.27
C TYR A 434 -28.02 9.75 30.18
N GLU A 435 -28.45 9.43 31.41
CA GLU A 435 -28.78 10.43 32.44
C GLU A 435 -27.55 10.67 33.30
N GLU A 436 -27.01 11.88 33.26
CA GLU A 436 -25.95 12.32 34.16
C GLU A 436 -26.59 12.96 35.39
N SER A 437 -26.26 12.46 36.58
CA SER A 437 -26.64 13.09 37.84
C SER A 437 -25.67 14.22 38.19
N TYR A 438 -26.20 15.38 38.56
CA TYR A 438 -25.41 16.51 39.07
C TYR A 438 -26.09 17.09 40.31
N SER A 439 -25.28 17.64 41.22
CA SER A 439 -25.79 18.29 42.42
C SER A 439 -26.40 19.66 42.09
N CYS A 440 -27.60 19.91 42.59
CA CYS A 440 -28.42 21.10 42.33
C CYS A 440 -29.15 21.58 43.60
N GLY A 441 -29.86 22.71 43.51
CA GLY A 441 -30.64 23.28 44.62
C GLY A 441 -29.83 24.15 45.60
N PHE A 442 -30.48 24.67 46.64
CA PHE A 442 -29.81 25.50 47.66
C PHE A 442 -28.80 24.64 48.43
N LEU A 443 -27.53 25.06 48.43
CA LEU A 443 -26.39 24.33 49.01
C LEU A 443 -26.04 22.97 48.36
N TRP A 444 -26.40 22.72 47.08
CA TRP A 444 -26.01 21.48 46.36
C TRP A 444 -26.57 20.17 46.98
N LEU A 445 -27.61 20.28 47.82
CA LEU A 445 -28.18 19.16 48.57
C LEU A 445 -29.17 18.28 47.79
N SER A 446 -29.55 18.68 46.58
CA SER A 446 -30.47 17.92 45.72
C SER A 446 -29.71 17.28 44.56
N THR A 447 -30.14 16.09 44.13
CA THR A 447 -29.60 15.44 42.92
C THR A 447 -30.54 15.70 41.75
N CYS A 448 -30.07 16.41 40.74
CA CYS A 448 -30.76 16.61 39.47
C CYS A 448 -30.18 15.70 38.40
N TYR A 449 -30.97 15.42 37.35
CA TYR A 449 -30.55 14.60 36.23
C TYR A 449 -30.60 15.43 34.95
N ASN A 450 -29.54 15.36 34.14
CA ASN A 450 -29.52 15.90 32.79
C ASN A 450 -29.42 14.75 31.79
N LYS A 451 -30.25 14.76 30.76
CA LYS A 451 -30.20 13.76 29.70
C LYS A 451 -29.21 14.21 28.63
N ARG A 452 -28.03 13.59 28.59
CA ARG A 452 -27.08 13.78 27.49
C ARG A 452 -27.32 12.72 26.44
N CYS A 453 -27.34 13.14 25.19
CA CYS A 453 -27.44 12.25 24.05
C CYS A 453 -26.25 12.45 23.12
N GLN A 454 -25.76 11.36 22.54
CA GLN A 454 -24.65 11.38 21.59
C GLN A 454 -24.85 10.31 20.52
N ASP A 455 -24.37 10.60 19.31
CA ASP A 455 -24.26 9.61 18.25
C ASP A 455 -23.01 8.75 18.49
N VAL A 456 -23.22 7.49 18.88
CA VAL A 456 -22.14 6.52 19.06
C VAL A 456 -22.04 5.66 17.81
N ASN A 457 -20.85 5.59 17.21
CA ASN A 457 -20.61 4.67 16.11
C ASN A 457 -20.25 3.29 16.63
N HIS A 458 -21.20 2.36 16.51
CA HIS A 458 -20.99 0.95 16.81
C HIS A 458 -20.47 0.21 15.58
N VAL A 459 -19.82 -0.93 15.80
CA VAL A 459 -19.34 -1.81 14.73
C VAL A 459 -19.90 -3.19 14.97
N ARG A 460 -20.71 -3.69 14.03
CA ARG A 460 -21.16 -5.08 14.01
C ARG A 460 -20.26 -5.93 13.12
N SER A 461 -20.18 -7.22 13.41
CA SER A 461 -19.32 -8.15 12.68
C SER A 461 -19.95 -9.53 12.47
N ALA A 462 -19.69 -10.12 11.30
CA ALA A 462 -20.03 -11.51 11.00
C ALA A 462 -18.95 -12.18 10.14
N ARG A 463 -18.90 -13.50 10.18
CA ARG A 463 -18.06 -14.34 9.32
C ARG A 463 -18.88 -14.85 8.14
N ILE A 464 -18.40 -14.62 6.93
CA ILE A 464 -19.03 -15.06 5.68
C ILE A 464 -18.21 -16.20 5.09
N ASN A 465 -18.83 -17.37 4.95
CA ASN A 465 -18.23 -18.53 4.30
C ASN A 465 -18.84 -18.72 2.92
N THR A 466 -18.04 -18.61 1.88
CA THR A 466 -18.49 -18.73 0.48
C THR A 466 -18.10 -20.08 -0.08
N TYR A 467 -19.09 -20.79 -0.63
CA TYR A 467 -18.94 -22.13 -1.19
C TYR A 467 -19.34 -22.17 -2.65
N TRP A 468 -18.77 -23.12 -3.38
CA TRP A 468 -19.24 -23.51 -4.70
C TRP A 468 -19.38 -25.03 -4.78
N CYS A 469 -20.30 -25.47 -5.64
CA CYS A 469 -20.63 -26.87 -5.82
C CYS A 469 -19.91 -27.40 -7.06
N SER A 470 -19.06 -28.41 -6.86
CA SER A 470 -18.29 -29.06 -7.92
C SER A 470 -18.51 -30.56 -7.92
N ILE A 471 -18.19 -31.23 -9.02
CA ILE A 471 -18.26 -32.68 -9.16
C ILE A 471 -16.94 -33.21 -9.69
N ASN A 472 -16.40 -34.26 -9.07
CA ASN A 472 -15.20 -34.92 -9.55
C ASN A 472 -15.59 -36.07 -10.48
N GLY A 473 -15.60 -35.81 -11.79
CA GLY A 473 -15.99 -36.80 -12.81
C GLY A 473 -17.01 -36.26 -13.80
N GLN A 474 -17.63 -37.16 -14.57
CA GLN A 474 -18.63 -36.79 -15.56
C GLN A 474 -19.96 -36.48 -14.87
N ALA A 475 -20.45 -35.26 -15.05
CA ALA A 475 -21.75 -34.86 -14.56
C ALA A 475 -22.88 -35.47 -15.42
N PRO A 476 -24.05 -35.75 -14.82
CA PRO A 476 -25.24 -36.07 -15.60
C PRO A 476 -25.59 -34.92 -16.56
N GLU A 477 -26.11 -35.24 -17.74
CA GLU A 477 -26.50 -34.23 -18.73
C GLU A 477 -27.51 -33.24 -18.14
N ASN A 478 -27.32 -31.96 -18.44
CA ASN A 478 -28.20 -30.85 -18.04
C ASN A 478 -28.53 -30.81 -16.52
N SER A 479 -27.62 -31.29 -15.68
CA SER A 479 -27.82 -31.34 -14.22
C SER A 479 -27.26 -30.13 -13.46
N GLY A 480 -26.47 -29.29 -14.13
CA GLY A 480 -25.77 -28.15 -13.52
C GLY A 480 -26.41 -26.80 -13.85
N TYR A 481 -25.66 -25.73 -13.60
CA TYR A 481 -25.97 -24.39 -14.05
C TYR A 481 -25.13 -24.04 -15.28
N LEU A 482 -25.76 -23.37 -16.24
CA LEU A 482 -25.07 -22.60 -17.25
C LEU A 482 -24.41 -21.39 -16.59
N PHE A 483 -23.14 -21.13 -16.95
CA PHE A 483 -22.39 -19.98 -16.44
C PHE A 483 -22.47 -18.81 -17.45
N GLY A 484 -22.84 -17.63 -16.97
CA GLY A 484 -23.06 -16.41 -17.77
C GLY A 484 -22.09 -15.27 -17.43
N GLY A 485 -20.96 -15.58 -16.79
CA GLY A 485 -19.97 -14.61 -16.35
C GLY A 485 -20.16 -14.10 -14.91
N ILE A 486 -19.20 -13.28 -14.48
CA ILE A 486 -19.17 -12.61 -13.17
C ILE A 486 -18.98 -11.12 -13.40
N TYR A 487 -19.63 -10.29 -12.60
CA TYR A 487 -19.41 -8.84 -12.56
C TYR A 487 -19.45 -8.32 -11.13
N SER A 488 -19.04 -7.07 -10.95
CA SER A 488 -19.05 -6.39 -9.66
C SER A 488 -19.24 -4.88 -9.86
N PRO A 489 -19.30 -4.07 -8.78
CA PRO A 489 -19.31 -2.63 -8.91
C PRO A 489 -18.08 -2.07 -9.65
N SER A 490 -16.94 -2.78 -9.62
CA SER A 490 -15.68 -2.39 -10.26
C SER A 490 -15.33 -3.18 -11.52
N LEU A 491 -16.00 -4.32 -11.76
CA LEU A 491 -15.73 -5.23 -12.88
C LEU A 491 -16.98 -5.40 -13.76
N LEU A 492 -16.83 -5.18 -15.07
CA LEU A 492 -17.90 -5.46 -16.04
C LEU A 492 -17.95 -6.94 -16.40
N ASN A 493 -19.16 -7.47 -16.64
CA ASN A 493 -19.31 -8.80 -17.21
C ASN A 493 -18.69 -8.82 -18.62
N PRO A 494 -17.68 -9.65 -18.91
CA PRO A 494 -17.04 -9.67 -20.22
C PRO A 494 -17.98 -10.04 -21.38
N LEU A 495 -19.09 -10.74 -21.12
CA LEU A 495 -20.08 -11.12 -22.14
C LEU A 495 -21.00 -9.97 -22.53
N THR A 496 -21.59 -9.29 -21.54
CA THR A 496 -22.54 -8.20 -21.78
C THR A 496 -21.88 -6.83 -21.92
N LYS A 497 -20.60 -6.72 -21.52
CA LYS A 497 -19.86 -5.46 -21.38
C LYS A 497 -20.55 -4.45 -20.45
N SER A 498 -21.37 -4.95 -19.53
CA SER A 498 -22.15 -4.17 -18.57
C SER A 498 -22.11 -4.83 -17.18
N LYS A 499 -22.65 -4.15 -16.16
CA LYS A 499 -22.84 -4.72 -14.81
C LYS A 499 -24.17 -5.47 -14.72
N SER A 500 -24.41 -6.40 -15.63
CA SER A 500 -25.65 -7.17 -15.70
C SER A 500 -25.42 -8.59 -16.20
N CYS A 501 -26.40 -9.46 -15.93
CA CYS A 501 -26.41 -10.81 -16.49
C CYS A 501 -26.91 -10.83 -17.94
N PRO A 502 -26.53 -11.85 -18.73
CA PRO A 502 -27.11 -12.10 -20.04
C PRO A 502 -28.60 -12.43 -19.95
N PRO A 503 -29.36 -12.35 -21.06
CA PRO A 503 -30.75 -12.79 -21.10
C PRO A 503 -30.91 -14.25 -20.63
N ASN A 504 -31.96 -14.54 -19.85
CA ASN A 504 -32.25 -15.84 -19.25
C ASN A 504 -31.26 -16.30 -18.17
N PHE A 505 -30.41 -15.41 -17.64
CA PHE A 505 -29.57 -15.67 -16.48
C PHE A 505 -30.05 -14.88 -15.27
N ILE A 506 -30.05 -15.52 -14.11
CA ILE A 506 -30.35 -14.88 -12.84
C ILE A 506 -29.05 -14.40 -12.16
N PRO A 507 -29.05 -13.21 -11.55
CA PRO A 507 -27.94 -12.75 -10.72
C PRO A 507 -27.98 -13.44 -9.35
N VAL A 508 -26.84 -13.95 -8.90
CA VAL A 508 -26.66 -14.53 -7.57
C VAL A 508 -25.53 -13.81 -6.86
N ASN A 509 -25.77 -13.35 -5.64
CA ASN A 509 -24.74 -12.67 -4.85
C ASN A 509 -23.57 -13.62 -4.60
N PHE A 510 -22.36 -13.11 -4.75
CA PHE A 510 -21.14 -13.89 -4.69
C PHE A 510 -20.07 -13.02 -4.03
N PHE A 511 -19.63 -13.37 -2.82
CA PHE A 511 -18.76 -12.53 -1.98
C PHE A 511 -19.40 -11.23 -1.48
N SER A 512 -18.77 -10.63 -0.47
CA SER A 512 -19.37 -9.52 0.28
C SER A 512 -19.04 -8.14 -0.28
N ASP A 513 -18.25 -8.04 -1.36
CA ASP A 513 -17.91 -6.77 -2.01
C ASP A 513 -18.83 -6.46 -3.21
N GLY A 514 -19.94 -7.19 -3.31
CA GLY A 514 -20.99 -6.97 -4.32
C GLY A 514 -20.71 -7.66 -5.65
N GLU A 515 -19.83 -8.66 -5.67
CA GLU A 515 -19.69 -9.51 -6.84
C GLU A 515 -20.95 -10.35 -7.06
N VAL A 516 -21.27 -10.57 -8.33
CA VAL A 516 -22.48 -11.27 -8.75
C VAL A 516 -22.07 -12.29 -9.80
N ILE A 517 -22.52 -13.52 -9.60
CA ILE A 517 -22.37 -14.60 -10.55
C ILE A 517 -23.67 -14.81 -11.31
N CYS A 518 -23.59 -14.85 -12.64
CA CYS A 518 -24.74 -15.05 -13.51
C CYS A 518 -24.91 -16.54 -13.80
N ILE A 519 -26.06 -17.11 -13.42
CA ILE A 519 -26.34 -18.53 -13.60
C ILE A 519 -27.70 -18.77 -14.27
N SER A 520 -27.84 -19.87 -15.01
CA SER A 520 -29.12 -20.25 -15.63
C SER A 520 -29.32 -21.76 -15.63
N LYS A 521 -30.58 -22.19 -15.58
CA LYS A 521 -31.02 -23.57 -15.84
C LYS A 521 -31.83 -23.69 -17.13
N ASP A 522 -31.98 -22.59 -17.86
CA ASP A 522 -32.67 -22.59 -19.14
C ASP A 522 -31.70 -23.06 -20.23
N TYR A 523 -31.67 -24.37 -20.45
CA TYR A 523 -30.84 -25.01 -21.47
C TYR A 523 -31.30 -24.74 -22.90
N GLU A 524 -32.51 -24.22 -23.10
CA GLU A 524 -33.03 -23.90 -24.42
C GLU A 524 -32.59 -22.50 -24.84
N ALA A 525 -32.95 -21.47 -24.05
CA ALA A 525 -32.69 -20.09 -24.40
C ALA A 525 -31.39 -19.53 -23.79
N GLY A 526 -30.89 -20.10 -22.69
CA GLY A 526 -29.68 -19.66 -21.99
C GLY A 526 -28.37 -20.18 -22.61
N THR A 527 -28.40 -21.33 -23.29
CA THR A 527 -27.20 -21.98 -23.85
C THR A 527 -26.43 -21.07 -24.81
N ARG A 528 -27.12 -20.21 -25.56
CA ARG A 528 -26.51 -19.23 -26.49
C ARG A 528 -25.51 -18.29 -25.81
N PHE A 529 -25.77 -17.91 -24.56
CA PHE A 529 -24.92 -17.00 -23.79
C PHE A 529 -24.11 -17.71 -22.70
N SER A 530 -24.18 -19.04 -22.67
CA SER A 530 -23.43 -19.85 -21.73
C SER A 530 -21.96 -19.94 -22.14
N VAL A 531 -21.08 -19.88 -21.16
CA VAL A 531 -19.64 -20.06 -21.33
C VAL A 531 -19.18 -21.31 -20.59
N PRO A 532 -18.32 -22.15 -21.20
CA PRO A 532 -17.80 -23.31 -20.50
C PRO A 532 -17.00 -22.88 -19.27
N PHE A 533 -17.36 -23.46 -18.14
CA PHE A 533 -16.83 -23.11 -16.83
C PHE A 533 -15.87 -24.20 -16.31
N GLY A 534 -14.67 -23.78 -15.91
CA GLY A 534 -13.59 -24.67 -15.52
C GLY A 534 -13.34 -24.78 -14.01
N GLY A 535 -14.17 -24.11 -13.21
CA GLY A 535 -14.08 -24.11 -11.74
C GLY A 535 -13.68 -22.78 -11.12
N LEU A 536 -13.78 -22.75 -9.78
CA LEU A 536 -13.38 -21.63 -8.92
C LEU A 536 -12.28 -22.09 -7.95
N PHE A 537 -11.38 -21.17 -7.60
CA PHE A 537 -10.35 -21.39 -6.60
C PHE A 537 -9.88 -20.05 -6.02
N SER A 538 -9.13 -20.08 -4.92
CA SER A 538 -8.70 -18.87 -4.22
C SER A 538 -7.30 -19.01 -3.64
N CYS A 539 -6.85 -18.04 -2.84
CA CYS A 539 -5.64 -18.19 -2.03
C CYS A 539 -5.76 -19.28 -0.93
N GLN A 540 -6.98 -19.65 -0.53
CA GLN A 540 -7.28 -20.63 0.53
C GLN A 540 -7.77 -21.97 -0.01
N SER A 541 -8.20 -22.02 -1.27
CA SER A 541 -8.90 -23.16 -1.85
C SER A 541 -8.31 -23.56 -3.20
N THR A 542 -8.25 -24.87 -3.47
CA THR A 542 -7.80 -25.45 -4.73
C THR A 542 -8.97 -25.71 -5.68
N ASN A 543 -8.70 -25.90 -6.97
CA ASN A 543 -9.74 -26.30 -7.92
C ASN A 543 -9.85 -27.83 -7.99
N PRO A 544 -10.96 -28.46 -7.53
CA PRO A 544 -11.14 -29.90 -7.61
C PRO A 544 -11.15 -30.44 -9.04
N LEU A 545 -11.58 -29.60 -10.00
CA LEU A 545 -11.62 -29.94 -11.43
C LEU A 545 -10.22 -29.95 -12.09
N ALA A 546 -9.20 -29.43 -11.39
CA ALA A 546 -7.81 -29.40 -11.85
C ALA A 546 -6.90 -30.27 -10.96
N ARG A 547 -7.38 -31.45 -10.56
CA ARG A 547 -6.66 -32.40 -9.67
C ARG A 547 -6.28 -31.76 -8.31
N ASN A 548 -7.18 -30.95 -7.75
CA ASN A 548 -6.96 -30.20 -6.50
C ASN A 548 -5.71 -29.31 -6.53
N GLN A 549 -5.40 -28.70 -7.67
CA GLN A 549 -4.33 -27.72 -7.79
C GLN A 549 -4.90 -26.30 -7.95
N ARG A 550 -4.14 -25.28 -7.54
CA ARG A 550 -4.51 -23.86 -7.71
C ARG A 550 -4.26 -23.39 -9.15
N ARG A 551 -4.88 -24.06 -10.12
CA ARG A 551 -4.78 -23.74 -11.55
C ARG A 551 -6.07 -24.08 -12.29
N CYS A 552 -6.16 -23.62 -13.53
CA CYS A 552 -7.23 -24.04 -14.42
C CYS A 552 -6.96 -25.43 -15.03
N PRO A 553 -8.03 -26.18 -15.37
CA PRO A 553 -7.91 -27.36 -16.20
C PRO A 553 -7.34 -26.99 -17.58
N PRO A 554 -6.74 -27.94 -18.32
CA PRO A 554 -6.24 -27.67 -19.67
C PRO A 554 -7.33 -27.10 -20.58
N LYS A 555 -6.96 -26.20 -21.50
CA LYS A 555 -7.87 -25.39 -22.36
C LYS A 555 -8.65 -24.28 -21.66
N PHE A 556 -8.59 -24.16 -20.34
CA PHE A 556 -9.23 -23.07 -19.61
C PHE A 556 -8.18 -22.03 -19.19
N SER A 557 -8.55 -20.76 -19.33
CA SER A 557 -7.77 -19.62 -18.86
C SER A 557 -8.33 -19.13 -17.54
N GLN A 558 -7.43 -18.72 -16.64
CA GLN A 558 -7.82 -18.12 -15.37
C GLN A 558 -8.16 -16.63 -15.50
N HIS A 559 -9.17 -16.21 -14.75
CA HIS A 559 -9.64 -14.85 -14.66
C HIS A 559 -9.87 -14.49 -13.19
N LEU A 560 -9.53 -13.27 -12.80
CA LEU A 560 -9.84 -12.78 -11.46
C LEU A 560 -11.32 -12.38 -11.38
N ALA A 561 -12.03 -12.93 -10.40
CA ALA A 561 -13.35 -12.48 -9.99
C ALA A 561 -13.24 -11.30 -9.00
N ALA A 562 -12.48 -11.48 -7.92
CA ALA A 562 -12.41 -10.54 -6.80
C ALA A 562 -11.07 -10.61 -6.05
N ILE A 563 -10.76 -9.57 -5.27
CA ILE A 563 -9.70 -9.59 -4.25
C ILE A 563 -10.35 -9.25 -2.91
N SER A 564 -10.40 -10.23 -2.00
CA SER A 564 -11.00 -10.10 -0.68
C SER A 564 -9.90 -10.11 0.38
N ASP A 565 -9.63 -8.95 1.00
CA ASP A 565 -8.59 -8.75 2.02
C ASP A 565 -7.24 -9.38 1.63
N GLY A 566 -6.75 -9.04 0.44
CA GLY A 566 -5.49 -9.58 -0.10
C GLY A 566 -5.56 -11.02 -0.65
N CYS A 567 -6.70 -11.70 -0.56
CA CYS A 567 -6.92 -13.02 -1.14
C CYS A 567 -7.53 -12.91 -2.54
N GLU A 568 -6.80 -13.41 -3.54
CA GLU A 568 -7.32 -13.53 -4.90
C GLU A 568 -8.38 -14.64 -5.01
N ILE A 569 -9.48 -14.33 -5.69
CA ILE A 569 -10.47 -15.32 -6.11
C ILE A 569 -10.48 -15.40 -7.63
N LEU A 570 -10.27 -16.62 -8.13
CA LEU A 570 -10.04 -16.91 -9.52
C LEU A 570 -11.09 -17.89 -10.04
N TYR A 571 -11.49 -17.70 -11.29
CA TYR A 571 -12.39 -18.60 -12.01
C TYR A 571 -11.81 -18.96 -13.37
N CYS A 572 -12.17 -20.13 -13.86
CA CYS A 572 -11.70 -20.66 -15.13
C CYS A 572 -12.80 -20.59 -16.18
N VAL A 573 -12.49 -20.07 -17.37
CA VAL A 573 -13.34 -20.21 -18.56
C VAL A 573 -12.54 -20.69 -19.74
N GLN A 574 -13.22 -21.20 -20.77
CA GLN A 574 -12.55 -21.60 -22.00
C GLN A 574 -11.69 -20.47 -22.56
N SER A 575 -10.44 -20.81 -22.89
CA SER A 575 -9.47 -19.88 -23.45
C SER A 575 -9.96 -19.30 -24.78
N GLY A 576 -9.55 -18.07 -25.10
CA GLY A 576 -10.01 -17.35 -26.30
C GLY A 576 -11.29 -16.53 -26.11
N LEU A 577 -12.11 -16.84 -25.10
CA LEU A 577 -13.45 -16.24 -24.96
C LEU A 577 -13.40 -14.83 -24.33
N PHE A 578 -12.51 -14.62 -23.35
CA PHE A 578 -12.31 -13.34 -22.66
C PHE A 578 -10.89 -12.77 -22.83
N THR A 579 -10.13 -13.29 -23.79
CA THR A 579 -8.71 -12.95 -23.97
C THR A 579 -8.49 -11.75 -24.90
N GLY A 580 -9.50 -11.36 -25.70
CA GLY A 580 -9.44 -10.22 -26.61
C GLY A 580 -9.48 -8.84 -25.92
N GLY A 581 -9.04 -7.80 -26.64
CA GLY A 581 -9.05 -6.40 -26.20
C GLY A 581 -7.66 -5.84 -25.89
N GLU A 582 -7.60 -4.81 -25.05
CA GLU A 582 -6.36 -4.21 -24.56
C GLU A 582 -5.81 -5.00 -23.36
N LEU A 583 -4.49 -4.89 -23.13
CA LEU A 583 -3.87 -5.48 -21.95
C LEU A 583 -4.43 -4.81 -20.69
N LYS A 584 -4.98 -5.61 -19.76
CA LYS A 584 -5.54 -5.04 -18.53
C LYS A 584 -4.44 -4.34 -17.72
N PRO A 585 -4.72 -3.18 -17.11
CA PRO A 585 -3.75 -2.46 -16.30
C PRO A 585 -3.31 -3.29 -15.10
N ILE A 586 -2.16 -2.90 -14.53
CA ILE A 586 -1.66 -3.46 -13.27
C ILE A 586 -2.59 -3.06 -12.12
N ARG A 587 -2.69 -3.92 -11.10
CA ARG A 587 -3.43 -3.64 -9.87
C ARG A 587 -2.47 -3.12 -8.83
N LEU A 588 -2.72 -1.91 -8.36
CA LEU A 588 -1.91 -1.26 -7.34
C LEU A 588 -2.45 -1.56 -5.94
N PRO A 589 -1.58 -1.71 -4.92
CA PRO A 589 -2.00 -1.74 -3.53
C PRO A 589 -2.65 -0.41 -3.10
N PRO A 590 -3.40 -0.38 -1.97
CA PRO A 590 -3.67 -1.49 -1.05
C PRO A 590 -4.76 -2.45 -1.54
N PHE A 591 -4.59 -3.72 -1.20
CA PHE A 591 -5.51 -4.83 -1.49
C PHE A 591 -6.36 -5.21 -0.27
N THR A 592 -5.98 -4.69 0.89
CA THR A 592 -6.71 -4.77 2.15
C THR A 592 -7.45 -3.46 2.39
N LYS A 593 -8.62 -3.55 3.03
CA LYS A 593 -9.35 -2.35 3.46
C LYS A 593 -8.79 -1.88 4.80
N PRO A 594 -8.75 -0.54 5.04
CA PRO A 594 -8.40 -0.03 6.35
C PRO A 594 -9.40 -0.56 7.40
N PRO A 595 -8.97 -0.79 8.65
CA PRO A 595 -9.87 -1.20 9.71
C PRO A 595 -10.97 -0.14 9.93
N LEU A 596 -12.18 -0.59 10.25
CA LEU A 596 -13.25 0.33 10.66
C LEU A 596 -13.01 0.78 12.09
N ILE A 597 -13.18 2.08 12.30
CA ILE A 597 -12.90 2.78 13.54
C ILE A 597 -14.24 3.05 14.25
N SER A 598 -14.37 2.67 15.51
CA SER A 598 -15.50 3.12 16.33
C SER A 598 -15.16 4.50 16.90
N VAL A 599 -16.08 5.44 16.82
CA VAL A 599 -15.86 6.81 17.29
C VAL A 599 -16.91 7.13 18.33
N GLN A 600 -16.45 7.49 19.53
CA GLN A 600 -17.25 8.10 20.57
C GLN A 600 -16.91 9.59 20.61
N ALA A 601 -17.84 10.42 20.12
CA ALA A 601 -17.70 11.87 20.18
C ALA A 601 -18.43 12.39 21.43
N THR A 602 -17.69 12.94 22.39
CA THR A 602 -18.25 13.85 23.41
C THR A 602 -17.93 15.29 23.01
N ASN A 603 -18.74 16.26 23.45
CA ASN A 603 -18.58 17.68 23.07
C ASN A 603 -17.23 18.31 23.50
N THR A 604 -16.44 17.65 24.33
CA THR A 604 -15.14 18.13 24.85
C THR A 604 -13.96 17.22 24.51
N VAL A 605 -14.21 15.95 24.19
CA VAL A 605 -13.19 14.92 23.92
C VAL A 605 -13.66 14.00 22.78
N MET A 606 -12.87 13.92 21.70
CA MET A 606 -13.12 12.94 20.63
C MET A 606 -12.26 11.71 20.90
N VAL A 607 -12.91 10.57 21.14
CA VAL A 607 -12.22 9.28 21.30
C VAL A 607 -12.46 8.44 20.06
N MET A 608 -11.39 8.12 19.36
CA MET A 608 -11.39 7.35 18.13
C MET A 608 -10.75 6.00 18.42
N THR A 609 -11.53 4.92 18.42
CA THR A 609 -11.04 3.58 18.73
C THR A 609 -10.77 2.78 17.46
N GLU A 610 -9.50 2.40 17.27
CA GLU A 610 -9.02 1.58 16.15
C GLU A 610 -8.52 0.25 16.72
N GLY A 611 -9.34 -0.81 16.63
CA GLY A 611 -9.01 -2.09 17.28
C GLY A 611 -8.99 -1.96 18.81
N GLU A 612 -7.86 -2.25 19.45
CA GLU A 612 -7.66 -2.12 20.92
C GLU A 612 -7.17 -0.72 21.34
N ASN A 613 -6.83 0.15 20.38
CA ASN A 613 -6.29 1.48 20.64
C ASN A 613 -7.37 2.54 20.69
N SER A 614 -7.21 3.54 21.53
CA SER A 614 -8.10 4.69 21.61
C SER A 614 -7.33 5.99 21.46
N TRP A 615 -7.59 6.74 20.39
CA TRP A 615 -6.99 8.04 20.15
C TRP A 615 -7.87 9.12 20.75
N VAL A 616 -7.29 9.99 21.56
CA VAL A 616 -7.98 11.07 22.23
C VAL A 616 -7.59 12.40 21.59
N ARG A 617 -8.57 13.17 21.13
CA ARG A 617 -8.40 14.54 20.66
C ARG A 617 -8.97 15.50 21.70
N VAL A 618 -8.10 16.33 22.28
CA VAL A 618 -8.46 17.31 23.31
C VAL A 618 -8.83 18.65 22.65
N GLY A 619 -10.00 19.19 23.01
CA GLY A 619 -10.67 20.34 22.39
C GLY A 619 -9.94 21.70 22.38
N GLN A 620 -8.68 21.79 22.82
CA GLN A 620 -7.87 23.03 22.73
C GLN A 620 -6.58 22.88 21.90
N THR A 621 -5.92 21.71 21.93
CA THR A 621 -4.65 21.50 21.20
C THR A 621 -4.85 20.97 19.78
N LYS A 622 -6.05 20.46 19.44
CA LYS A 622 -6.40 19.80 18.16
C LYS A 622 -5.52 18.61 17.76
N MET A 623 -4.55 18.21 18.58
CA MET A 623 -3.64 17.10 18.32
C MET A 623 -4.22 15.78 18.83
N TRP A 624 -3.97 14.72 18.08
CA TRP A 624 -4.35 13.35 18.44
C TRP A 624 -3.27 12.75 19.34
N LYS A 625 -3.68 12.13 20.45
CA LYS A 625 -2.79 11.36 21.32
C LYS A 625 -3.32 9.93 21.45
N LEU A 626 -2.44 8.95 21.26
CA LEU A 626 -2.75 7.56 21.56
C LEU A 626 -2.93 7.40 23.08
N ALA A 627 -4.03 6.81 23.52
CA ALA A 627 -4.34 6.56 24.92
C ALA A 627 -4.73 5.08 25.12
N LYS A 628 -4.25 4.52 26.23
CA LYS A 628 -4.68 3.18 26.66
C LYS A 628 -6.11 3.24 27.24
N PRO A 629 -6.90 2.16 27.17
CA PRO A 629 -8.27 2.13 27.70
C PRO A 629 -8.41 2.69 29.12
N GLU A 630 -7.43 2.42 29.98
CA GLU A 630 -7.39 2.87 31.37
C GLU A 630 -7.08 4.38 31.49
N GLU A 631 -6.21 4.91 30.62
CA GLU A 631 -5.83 6.32 30.59
C GLU A 631 -6.95 7.22 30.03
N ILE A 632 -7.85 6.69 29.20
CA ILE A 632 -9.00 7.44 28.67
C ILE A 632 -9.91 7.90 29.81
N GLN A 633 -10.14 7.02 30.80
CA GLN A 633 -11.03 7.33 31.93
C GLN A 633 -10.43 8.45 32.79
N GLU A 634 -9.11 8.44 33.01
CA GLU A 634 -8.38 9.51 33.70
C GLU A 634 -8.35 10.82 32.90
N ILE A 635 -8.15 10.77 31.58
CA ILE A 635 -8.11 11.95 30.70
C ILE A 635 -9.51 12.58 30.61
N VAL A 636 -10.57 11.78 30.50
CA VAL A 636 -11.96 12.26 30.50
C VAL A 636 -12.33 12.86 31.86
N GLN A 637 -11.90 12.25 32.97
CA GLN A 637 -12.10 12.80 34.31
C GLN A 637 -11.33 14.11 34.52
N GLY A 638 -10.10 14.22 34.02
CA GLY A 638 -9.27 15.42 34.14
C GLY A 638 -9.70 16.62 33.26
N LEU A 639 -10.49 16.37 32.21
CA LEU A 639 -10.95 17.40 31.26
C LEU A 639 -12.37 17.92 31.54
N ASN A 640 -13.03 17.44 32.60
CA ASN A 640 -14.32 17.92 33.06
C ASN A 640 -14.15 18.81 34.32
N PRO A 641 -13.81 20.11 34.16
CA PRO A 641 -13.65 21.02 35.31
C PRO A 641 -14.97 21.34 36.02
N GLU A 642 -16.12 20.88 35.51
CA GLU A 642 -17.42 20.99 36.17
C GLU A 642 -17.66 19.92 37.25
N LEU A 643 -16.90 18.82 37.27
CA LEU A 643 -16.98 17.84 38.36
C LEU A 643 -16.15 18.24 39.59
N SER A 644 -15.18 19.15 39.40
CA SER A 644 -14.29 19.66 40.46
C SER A 644 -14.44 21.16 40.70
N GLN A 645 -15.53 21.78 40.23
CA GLN A 645 -15.85 23.16 40.60
C GLN A 645 -16.42 23.16 42.03
N MET A 646 -15.53 23.18 43.02
CA MET A 646 -15.91 23.69 44.34
C MET A 646 -16.41 25.12 44.14
N SER A 647 -17.67 25.36 44.52
CA SER A 647 -18.26 26.69 44.46
C SER A 647 -17.38 27.67 45.26
N ASN A 648 -17.24 28.92 44.80
CA ASN A 648 -16.59 29.98 45.57
C ASN A 648 -17.21 30.15 46.99
N GLY A 649 -18.42 29.63 47.22
CA GLY A 649 -19.04 29.52 48.53
C GLY A 649 -18.44 28.45 49.47
N GLU A 650 -17.84 27.38 48.98
CA GLU A 650 -17.20 26.35 49.83
C GLU A 650 -15.79 26.75 50.28
N LYS A 651 -15.06 27.54 49.49
CA LYS A 651 -13.81 28.19 49.95
C LYS A 651 -14.08 29.17 51.09
N ALA A 652 -15.21 29.86 51.05
CA ALA A 652 -15.68 30.71 52.15
C ALA A 652 -16.19 29.86 53.33
N GLY A 653 -16.95 28.79 53.09
CA GLY A 653 -17.48 27.91 54.12
C GLY A 653 -16.41 27.19 54.95
N VAL A 654 -15.31 26.75 54.34
CA VAL A 654 -14.16 26.19 55.07
C VAL A 654 -13.43 27.26 55.87
N ALA A 655 -13.28 28.49 55.35
CA ALA A 655 -12.69 29.61 56.09
C ALA A 655 -13.57 30.08 57.26
N PHE A 656 -14.89 30.16 57.08
CA PHE A 656 -15.84 30.51 58.14
C PHE A 656 -16.06 29.38 59.14
N GLY A 657 -15.97 28.11 58.71
CA GLY A 657 -15.99 26.94 59.59
C GLY A 657 -14.75 26.88 60.48
N VAL A 658 -13.57 27.14 59.93
CA VAL A 658 -12.32 27.24 60.71
C VAL A 658 -12.34 28.45 61.66
N MET A 659 -12.89 29.60 61.24
CA MET A 659 -13.07 30.76 62.12
C MET A 659 -14.12 30.52 63.22
N GLY A 660 -15.20 29.80 62.93
CA GLY A 660 -16.22 29.42 63.90
C GLY A 660 -15.73 28.41 64.93
N VAL A 661 -14.94 27.42 64.50
CA VAL A 661 -14.28 26.46 65.40
C VAL A 661 -13.19 27.16 66.24
N MET A 662 -12.41 28.09 65.68
CA MET A 662 -11.44 28.88 66.44
C MET A 662 -12.12 29.83 67.45
N LEU A 663 -13.27 30.41 67.11
CA LEU A 663 -14.07 31.20 68.06
C LEU A 663 -14.67 30.33 69.17
N MET A 664 -15.17 29.13 68.86
CA MET A 664 -15.66 28.19 69.86
C MET A 664 -14.53 27.68 70.76
N VAL A 665 -13.35 27.38 70.23
CA VAL A 665 -12.16 27.01 71.00
C VAL A 665 -11.65 28.18 71.84
N ALA A 666 -11.71 29.42 71.36
CA ALA A 666 -11.37 30.60 72.14
C ALA A 666 -12.39 30.87 73.25
N ILE A 667 -13.69 30.69 73.00
CA ILE A 667 -14.73 30.84 74.03
C ILE A 667 -14.61 29.73 75.08
N VAL A 668 -14.42 28.48 74.68
CA VAL A 668 -14.18 27.35 75.60
C VAL A 668 -12.86 27.55 76.35
N GLY A 669 -11.81 28.04 75.70
CA GLY A 669 -10.52 28.40 76.30
C GLY A 669 -10.67 29.52 77.34
N VAL A 670 -11.44 30.57 77.06
CA VAL A 670 -11.70 31.68 77.99
C VAL A 670 -12.60 31.23 79.15
N VAL A 671 -13.59 30.36 78.91
CA VAL A 671 -14.44 29.77 79.97
C VAL A 671 -13.63 28.84 80.86
N LEU A 672 -12.76 28.00 80.31
CA LEU A 672 -11.86 27.11 81.06
C LEU A 672 -10.76 27.89 81.79
N PHE A 673 -10.24 28.97 81.20
CA PHE A 673 -9.25 29.84 81.83
C PHE A 673 -9.86 30.70 82.94
N LYS A 674 -11.11 31.18 82.79
CA LYS A 674 -11.88 31.81 83.89
C LYS A 674 -12.28 30.80 84.98
N ARG A 675 -12.52 29.52 84.64
CA ARG A 675 -12.76 28.45 85.64
C ARG A 675 -11.48 28.04 86.38
N ARG A 676 -10.32 27.98 85.71
CA ARG A 676 -9.01 27.69 86.33
C ARG A 676 -8.47 28.85 87.18
N ARG A 677 -8.76 30.11 86.85
CA ARG A 677 -8.42 31.27 87.70
C ARG A 677 -9.32 31.46 88.93
N ARG A 678 -10.46 30.75 89.03
CA ARG A 678 -11.30 30.70 90.24
C ARG A 678 -11.00 29.52 91.17
N MET A 679 -10.07 28.63 90.80
CA MET A 679 -9.73 27.40 91.53
C MET A 679 -8.21 27.27 91.78
N SER A 680 -7.48 28.39 91.81
CA SER A 680 -6.08 28.43 92.26
C SER A 680 -6.02 29.26 93.54
N GLY A 681 -6.11 28.55 94.66
CA GLY A 681 -6.04 29.11 96.00
C GLY A 681 -6.46 28.10 97.06
N LEU A 682 -5.74 26.98 97.20
CA LEU A 682 -5.40 26.36 98.49
C LEU A 682 -4.52 25.08 98.33
N ARG A 683 -3.34 25.12 98.96
CA ARG A 683 -2.49 24.06 99.59
C ARG A 683 -2.07 22.80 98.78
N SER A 684 -0.78 22.46 98.61
CA SER A 684 0.38 22.26 99.53
C SER A 684 0.42 20.91 100.25
N ARG A 685 1.35 20.04 99.79
CA ARG A 685 2.20 19.02 100.48
C ARG A 685 2.80 18.13 99.38
N GLY A 686 4.10 17.85 99.23
CA GLY A 686 5.27 17.90 100.10
C GLY A 686 5.94 16.52 100.10
N TYR A 687 7.12 16.41 99.46
CA TYR A 687 8.28 15.48 99.56
C TYR A 687 8.03 13.99 99.92
N GLU A 688 8.66 13.01 99.24
CA GLU A 688 10.09 12.65 99.44
C GLU A 688 10.68 11.85 98.24
N GLU A 689 12.01 11.80 98.23
CA GLU A 689 12.99 11.41 97.20
C GLU A 689 13.30 9.89 97.18
N ILE A 690 13.80 9.34 96.06
CA ILE A 690 14.93 8.37 95.92
C ILE A 690 15.25 8.12 94.43
N ARG A 691 16.43 8.64 94.05
CA ARG A 691 17.54 8.15 93.20
C ARG A 691 17.44 6.90 92.29
N GLU A 692 17.71 7.14 91.00
CA GLU A 692 18.77 6.58 90.10
C GLU A 692 19.27 5.13 90.23
N GLU A 693 19.32 4.40 89.10
CA GLU A 693 20.58 3.86 88.57
C GLU A 693 20.51 3.53 87.05
N VAL A 694 21.67 3.60 86.42
CA VAL A 694 22.00 3.58 84.99
C VAL A 694 22.82 2.32 84.68
N GLU A 695 22.70 1.74 83.48
CA GLU A 695 23.79 1.25 82.57
C GLU A 695 23.25 0.22 81.54
N ARG A 696 23.48 0.44 80.22
CA ARG A 696 24.43 -0.23 79.27
C ARG A 696 24.12 -1.73 79.03
N GLU A 697 24.30 -2.38 77.87
CA GLU A 697 25.09 -2.18 76.64
C GLU A 697 24.64 -3.24 75.57
N SER A 698 24.90 -2.95 74.28
CA SER A 698 25.34 -3.79 73.13
C SER A 698 24.77 -5.18 72.71
N GLN A 699 24.48 -5.28 71.38
CA GLN A 699 24.80 -6.33 70.34
C GLN A 699 24.45 -7.83 70.60
N GLU A 700 24.17 -8.73 69.64
CA GLU A 700 24.70 -9.01 68.29
C GLU A 700 23.82 -10.10 67.56
N ASP A 701 24.03 -10.22 66.24
CA ASP A 701 23.69 -11.22 65.19
C ASP A 701 22.84 -12.50 65.40
N GLU A 702 22.04 -12.87 64.37
CA GLU A 702 22.20 -14.13 63.59
C GLU A 702 21.21 -14.25 62.39
N ALA A 703 21.64 -14.97 61.34
CA ALA A 703 20.89 -15.47 60.18
C ALA A 703 21.10 -17.00 60.08
N PRO A 704 20.68 -17.74 59.03
CA PRO A 704 19.39 -17.92 58.35
C PRO A 704 18.93 -19.42 58.37
N GLU A 705 17.74 -19.78 57.87
CA GLU A 705 17.52 -21.17 57.40
C GLU A 705 16.41 -21.35 56.33
N GLN A 706 16.72 -22.23 55.38
CA GLN A 706 15.88 -22.77 54.30
C GLN A 706 14.80 -23.73 54.83
N ASN A 707 13.71 -23.92 54.08
CA ASN A 707 13.32 -25.27 53.64
C ASN A 707 12.29 -25.31 52.50
N THR A 708 12.51 -26.30 51.66
CA THR A 708 11.84 -26.77 50.43
C THR A 708 10.45 -27.39 50.63
N ALA A 709 9.59 -27.22 49.62
CA ALA A 709 8.84 -28.28 48.93
C ALA A 709 8.37 -27.75 47.56
#